data_AF-A0A6N6KK79-F1
#
_entry.id   AF-A0A6N6KK79-F1
#
_cell.length_a   1.000
_cell.length_b   1.000
_cell.length_c   1.000
_cell.angle_alpha   90.00
_cell.angle_beta   90.00
_cell.angle_gamma   90.00
#
_symmetry.space_group_name_H-M   'P 1'
#
loop_
_entity.id
_entity.type
_entity.pdbx_description
1 polymer ?
#
loop_
_entity_poly.entity_id
_entity_poly.type
_entity_poly.pdbx_seq_one_letter_code
_entity_poly.pdbx_strand_id
1 'polypeptide(L)'
;MKKLLLSISCCILIVSLCSAQEKGTITFQIMDLDTEELIPARLVILQNGAPFNHGIESDLRFACRDNTIYTADGTGTFEIVPGTYEFWFGRGMEYNVDIHNLTIEGGQTYSVKAKLKRELDTRGMVCGDMHLHTLTNSGHGDASIEERVISCAAEGLEWAVATDHNYLTDYIPYLKKTGLEGKMATTVSNEVSTQIGHFNTYPLEAGSEVADHNIKDGQELFDHLRAIAPKPITVQINHPRWSSTDFFNINELEPWFGNITGDKWSWDFDAIEVLNENYQLGWIKAPDNKYSVKRDWFNMLNQNKRICGVGNSDSHTVTASIAAVPRNYIASSTDEISEIDEAELSENVRKGKVNVACGLLTEIKANGNFGPGSTVYSNSKPVKLQLKVQAASWVSCNKAELIRNGVVEQTFEIPKSTNPVRLDTFIQINPEKDSWYLLIAYGDEPMFPMVGTEEKAINPLGFTNPIWIDADGDEKITSIKDQSLNTIADLEQNVNSYLTWFKQKPEAIPFAFNHWFTEDMTFAINLSKTYLEAAEIDQQLMLFQELSKVNHKRAKKLLKDWQKRENIPLIEVSLEKTILFPESDNRFQQFKKKEEIYLDEVLNSLEKQFAFIHSGATTKTIEIQYEHPESKDDKWHTLKMNKNGFFYPGKHPAVKKANKAILRTTVYARKTGMITCYLKTNRKASTKTQGIMGTTITNPNMSEGFELSEITVIVQKGLNTIEIQMENLEGSVISFLPVESKLLLDPEEKFTEVNHLAKDKTVTYLTQYSDKYHGHGIALTDGLKSSTNWHNQLWQGWTGQPMEVIIDLGKKQKVSQITLSTLADQGSWIFFPKKIQFFVSFNGTDYHQVSEIKVSAERKLAQAQTKDFTNSFLPLKVRYIKVVAAPIDVLPEWHSASGNKGAWIFVDEIIVE
;
A
#
# COMPACT_ATOMS: atom_id res chain seq x y z
N MET A 1 -55.15 -44.44 34.05
CA MET A 1 -54.42 -45.43 34.86
C MET A 1 -53.71 -46.42 33.95
N LYS A 2 -52.38 -46.27 33.81
CA LYS A 2 -51.37 -47.31 33.52
C LYS A 2 -50.17 -46.62 32.88
N LYS A 3 -49.07 -46.63 33.63
CA LYS A 3 -47.65 -46.58 33.27
C LYS A 3 -46.87 -45.63 34.18
N LEU A 4 -46.74 -46.08 35.42
CA LEU A 4 -45.69 -45.68 36.35
C LEU A 4 -44.97 -46.99 36.68
N LEU A 5 -43.81 -47.25 36.07
CA LEU A 5 -42.77 -48.26 36.39
C LEU A 5 -41.94 -48.57 35.12
N LEU A 6 -40.86 -47.80 34.93
CA LEU A 6 -39.54 -48.19 34.37
C LEU A 6 -38.80 -46.90 33.95
N SER A 7 -38.13 -46.24 34.89
CA SER A 7 -37.23 -45.12 34.63
C SER A 7 -36.08 -45.12 35.64
N ILE A 8 -35.42 -46.26 35.83
CA ILE A 8 -34.13 -46.34 36.52
C ILE A 8 -33.32 -47.48 35.89
N SER A 9 -32.73 -47.24 34.72
CA SER A 9 -31.57 -47.97 34.18
C SER A 9 -31.18 -47.34 32.85
N CYS A 10 -30.16 -46.46 32.91
CA CYS A 10 -29.32 -45.89 31.84
C CYS A 10 -29.09 -44.38 32.04
N CYS A 11 -28.58 -43.99 33.21
CA CYS A 11 -27.95 -42.67 33.41
C CYS A 11 -26.47 -42.81 33.85
N ILE A 12 -25.83 -43.93 33.51
CA ILE A 12 -24.40 -44.12 33.69
C ILE A 12 -23.89 -44.71 32.38
N LEU A 13 -22.80 -44.14 31.84
CA LEU A 13 -22.20 -44.33 30.51
C LEU A 13 -22.80 -43.46 29.38
N ILE A 14 -22.36 -42.20 29.32
CA ILE A 14 -21.33 -41.71 28.36
C ILE A 14 -20.92 -40.32 28.88
N VAL A 15 -20.07 -40.30 29.90
CA VAL A 15 -19.08 -39.25 30.09
C VAL A 15 -17.85 -39.80 29.38
N SER A 16 -17.66 -39.45 28.11
CA SER A 16 -16.44 -39.80 27.39
C SER A 16 -15.66 -38.53 27.11
N LEU A 17 -14.74 -38.24 28.04
CA LEU A 17 -13.39 -37.74 27.83
C LEU A 17 -13.21 -36.71 26.70
N CYS A 18 -13.38 -35.43 27.02
CA CYS A 18 -12.49 -34.40 26.47
C CYS A 18 -11.33 -34.29 27.47
N SER A 19 -10.27 -35.07 27.28
CA SER A 19 -9.01 -34.73 27.93
C SER A 19 -8.59 -33.38 27.38
N ALA A 20 -8.36 -32.38 28.23
CA ALA A 20 -7.56 -31.23 27.84
C ALA A 20 -6.27 -31.81 27.23
N GLN A 21 -6.06 -31.59 25.94
CA GLN A 21 -4.85 -32.08 25.29
C GLN A 21 -3.71 -31.36 26.00
N GLU A 22 -2.86 -32.14 26.66
CA GLU A 22 -1.73 -31.62 27.40
C GLU A 22 -0.95 -30.71 26.43
N LYS A 23 -0.62 -29.48 26.84
CA LYS A 23 0.13 -28.57 25.98
C LYS A 23 1.58 -29.04 25.90
N GLY A 24 2.24 -28.77 24.79
CA GLY A 24 3.70 -28.86 24.74
C GLY A 24 4.29 -27.59 25.34
N THR A 25 5.45 -27.73 25.99
CA THR A 25 6.20 -26.59 26.51
C THR A 25 7.30 -26.22 25.52
N ILE A 26 7.33 -24.96 25.07
CA ILE A 26 8.46 -24.41 24.33
C ILE A 26 9.34 -23.68 25.32
N THR A 27 10.61 -24.03 25.34
CA THR A 27 11.68 -23.24 25.95
C THR A 27 12.54 -22.70 24.82
N PHE A 28 12.88 -21.42 24.84
CA PHE A 28 13.74 -20.84 23.82
C PHE A 28 14.86 -20.00 24.42
N GLN A 29 15.96 -19.96 23.68
CA GLN A 29 17.10 -19.09 23.86
C GLN A 29 17.45 -18.48 22.50
N ILE A 30 17.58 -17.16 22.44
CA ILE A 30 17.92 -16.41 21.24
C ILE A 30 19.25 -15.74 21.52
N MET A 31 20.26 -16.14 20.77
CA MET A 31 21.64 -15.71 20.97
C MET A 31 22.16 -14.99 19.75
N ASP A 32 23.01 -14.01 19.98
CA ASP A 32 23.89 -13.52 18.92
C ASP A 32 24.84 -14.64 18.49
N LEU A 33 24.97 -14.85 17.18
CA LEU A 33 25.78 -15.94 16.62
C LEU A 33 27.27 -15.75 16.90
N ASP A 34 27.74 -14.50 16.93
CA ASP A 34 29.17 -14.16 17.01
C ASP A 34 29.62 -14.04 18.47
N THR A 35 28.79 -13.50 19.37
CA THR A 35 29.13 -13.34 20.81
C THR A 35 28.64 -14.48 21.69
N GLU A 36 27.67 -15.28 21.22
CA GLU A 36 26.93 -16.29 22.00
C GLU A 36 26.14 -15.73 23.20
N GLU A 37 26.00 -14.41 23.31
CA GLU A 37 25.20 -13.76 24.35
C GLU A 37 23.71 -13.83 24.03
N LEU A 38 22.89 -13.90 25.08
CA LEU A 38 21.44 -13.76 24.95
C LEU A 38 21.07 -12.31 24.61
N ILE A 39 20.18 -12.16 23.64
CA ILE A 39 19.82 -10.85 23.08
C ILE A 39 18.31 -10.64 23.07
N PRO A 40 17.82 -9.40 23.30
CA PRO A 40 16.42 -9.08 23.04
C PRO A 40 16.09 -9.44 21.59
N ALA A 41 14.91 -9.98 21.33
CA ALA A 41 14.57 -10.42 19.99
C ALA A 41 13.08 -10.62 19.84
N ARG A 42 12.64 -10.68 18.59
CA ARG A 42 11.28 -11.02 18.22
C ARG A 42 11.21 -12.48 17.83
N LEU A 43 10.16 -13.14 18.30
CA LEU A 43 9.66 -14.39 17.80
C LEU A 43 8.31 -14.16 17.11
N VAL A 44 8.23 -14.49 15.82
CA VAL A 44 6.98 -14.61 15.08
C VAL A 44 6.63 -16.10 14.99
N ILE A 45 5.45 -16.46 15.46
CA ILE A 45 4.96 -17.83 15.42
C ILE A 45 4.01 -17.94 14.25
N LEU A 46 4.41 -18.69 13.24
CA LEU A 46 3.51 -18.99 12.16
C LEU A 46 2.89 -20.32 12.42
N GLN A 47 1.56 -20.25 12.42
CA GLN A 47 0.68 -21.36 12.26
C GLN A 47 0.36 -21.76 10.82
N ASN A 48 1.40 -22.22 10.09
CA ASN A 48 1.53 -23.03 8.84
C ASN A 48 2.34 -22.21 7.86
N GLY A 49 2.87 -21.06 8.30
CA GLY A 49 3.28 -19.95 7.44
C GLY A 49 2.28 -18.74 7.47
N ALA A 50 1.41 -18.66 8.46
CA ALA A 50 0.29 -17.72 8.64
C ALA A 50 0.17 -17.48 10.13
N PRO A 51 -0.19 -16.27 10.57
CA PRO A 51 -0.06 -15.86 11.95
C PRO A 51 -0.76 -16.79 12.96
N PHE A 52 -0.01 -17.29 13.94
CA PHE A 52 -0.57 -18.05 15.06
C PHE A 52 -0.91 -17.15 16.25
N ASN A 53 -2.18 -16.98 16.64
CA ASN A 53 -2.44 -16.29 17.91
C ASN A 53 -2.00 -17.14 19.12
N HIS A 54 -0.93 -16.73 19.81
CA HIS A 54 -0.33 -17.47 20.91
C HIS A 54 -1.06 -17.27 22.26
N GLY A 55 -1.85 -16.20 22.41
CA GLY A 55 -2.65 -15.93 23.61
C GLY A 55 -1.84 -15.77 24.91
N ILE A 56 -0.58 -15.34 24.80
CA ILE A 56 0.32 -15.07 25.94
C ILE A 56 0.10 -13.61 26.32
N GLU A 57 -0.04 -13.34 27.61
CA GLU A 57 -0.15 -11.98 28.12
C GLU A 57 1.24 -11.32 28.17
N SER A 58 1.28 -10.01 27.93
CA SER A 58 2.50 -9.24 28.13
C SER A 58 2.85 -9.13 29.61
N ASP A 59 4.14 -9.02 29.90
CA ASP A 59 4.67 -8.73 31.23
C ASP A 59 5.95 -7.87 31.11
N LEU A 60 6.79 -7.84 32.15
CA LEU A 60 8.03 -7.06 32.13
C LEU A 60 9.14 -7.67 31.28
N ARG A 61 8.99 -8.92 30.82
CA ARG A 61 9.93 -9.64 29.96
C ARG A 61 9.39 -9.81 28.55
N PHE A 62 8.07 -9.82 28.37
CA PHE A 62 7.42 -10.01 27.08
C PHE A 62 6.48 -8.88 26.67
N ALA A 63 6.62 -8.43 25.42
CA ALA A 63 5.57 -7.73 24.70
C ALA A 63 4.92 -8.68 23.70
N CYS A 64 3.64 -8.96 23.93
CA CYS A 64 2.93 -10.08 23.33
C CYS A 64 1.65 -9.60 22.67
N ARG A 65 1.51 -9.81 21.35
CA ARG A 65 0.25 -9.62 20.62
C ARG A 65 0.16 -10.61 19.48
N ASP A 66 -1.03 -11.18 19.32
CA ASP A 66 -1.37 -12.12 18.26
C ASP A 66 -0.30 -13.21 18.08
N ASN A 67 0.48 -13.14 17.02
CA ASN A 67 1.51 -14.11 16.65
C ASN A 67 2.94 -13.69 16.98
N THR A 68 3.09 -12.61 17.72
CA THR A 68 4.38 -11.98 17.94
C THR A 68 4.68 -11.86 19.43
N ILE A 69 5.83 -12.40 19.80
CA ILE A 69 6.42 -12.29 21.13
C ILE A 69 7.73 -11.53 20.99
N TYR A 70 7.82 -10.34 21.55
CA TYR A 70 9.09 -9.68 21.80
C TYR A 70 9.59 -10.07 23.18
N THR A 71 10.85 -10.47 23.30
CA THR A 71 11.50 -10.77 24.58
C THR A 71 12.57 -9.73 24.90
N ALA A 72 12.59 -9.29 26.16
CA ALA A 72 13.59 -8.36 26.68
C ALA A 72 14.99 -9.00 26.86
N ASP A 73 15.05 -10.33 27.04
CA ASP A 73 16.30 -11.01 27.44
C ASP A 73 16.68 -12.20 26.57
N GLY A 74 15.95 -12.44 25.48
CA GLY A 74 16.25 -13.52 24.54
C GLY A 74 15.86 -14.91 25.04
N THR A 75 15.20 -15.03 26.19
CA THR A 75 14.76 -16.31 26.71
C THR A 75 13.27 -16.32 27.00
N GLY A 76 12.69 -17.51 27.03
CA GLY A 76 11.31 -17.64 27.43
C GLY A 76 10.85 -19.08 27.54
N THR A 77 9.70 -19.22 28.17
CA THR A 77 8.99 -20.49 28.23
C THR A 77 7.51 -20.21 28.10
N PHE A 78 6.86 -20.90 27.18
CA PHE A 78 5.41 -20.82 27.02
C PHE A 78 4.86 -22.17 26.63
N GLU A 79 3.59 -22.38 26.97
CA GLU A 79 2.86 -23.58 26.57
C GLU A 79 2.10 -23.33 25.29
N ILE A 80 2.20 -24.25 24.36
CA ILE A 80 1.51 -24.19 23.06
C ILE A 80 0.79 -25.50 22.82
N VAL A 81 -0.39 -25.45 22.18
CA VAL A 81 -1.13 -26.69 21.93
C VAL A 81 -0.37 -27.56 20.92
N PRO A 82 -0.57 -28.88 20.94
CA PRO A 82 0.04 -29.77 19.97
C PRO A 82 -0.23 -29.34 18.52
N GLY A 83 0.77 -29.49 17.67
CA GLY A 83 0.80 -28.92 16.33
C GLY A 83 2.24 -28.77 15.85
N THR A 84 2.44 -28.61 14.56
CA THR A 84 3.72 -28.30 13.93
C THR A 84 3.76 -26.80 13.72
N TYR A 85 4.91 -26.17 13.98
CA TYR A 85 5.07 -24.72 14.08
C TYR A 85 6.31 -24.24 13.38
N GLU A 86 6.21 -23.05 12.75
CA GLU A 86 7.39 -22.30 12.33
C GLU A 86 7.63 -21.19 13.35
N PHE A 87 8.77 -21.23 14.00
CA PHE A 87 9.23 -20.20 14.92
C PHE A 87 10.27 -19.36 14.19
N TRP A 88 9.89 -18.16 13.79
CA TRP A 88 10.73 -17.20 13.09
C TRP A 88 11.34 -16.25 14.11
N PHE A 89 12.63 -16.45 14.41
CA PHE A 89 13.37 -15.61 15.34
C PHE A 89 14.14 -14.55 14.56
N GLY A 90 13.98 -13.29 14.95
CA GLY A 90 14.67 -12.17 14.32
C GLY A 90 14.90 -11.00 15.26
N ARG A 91 15.75 -10.07 14.83
CA ARG A 91 16.10 -8.85 15.56
C ARG A 91 16.19 -7.69 14.57
N GLY A 92 15.04 -7.23 14.09
CA GLY A 92 14.99 -6.18 13.06
C GLY A 92 15.57 -6.56 11.70
N MET A 93 15.80 -5.54 10.88
CA MET A 93 16.23 -5.68 9.48
C MET A 93 17.76 -5.81 9.30
N GLU A 94 18.53 -5.77 10.39
CA GLU A 94 19.99 -5.91 10.36
C GLU A 94 20.46 -7.36 10.51
N TYR A 95 19.62 -8.24 11.03
CA TYR A 95 19.95 -9.62 11.35
C TYR A 95 19.28 -10.58 10.37
N ASN A 96 19.87 -11.77 10.20
CA ASN A 96 19.15 -12.87 9.57
C ASN A 96 17.94 -13.27 10.42
N VAL A 97 17.03 -14.02 9.80
CA VAL A 97 16.00 -14.75 10.54
C VAL A 97 16.47 -16.19 10.71
N ASP A 98 16.37 -16.73 11.92
CA ASP A 98 16.54 -18.16 12.19
C ASP A 98 15.15 -18.81 12.32
N ILE A 99 14.91 -19.86 11.54
CA ILE A 99 13.57 -20.45 11.38
C ILE A 99 13.62 -21.90 11.86
N HIS A 100 12.83 -22.21 12.89
CA HIS A 100 12.73 -23.55 13.44
C HIS A 100 11.36 -24.15 13.15
N ASN A 101 11.35 -25.27 12.44
CA ASN A 101 10.14 -26.05 12.16
C ASN A 101 10.02 -27.18 13.18
N LEU A 102 9.02 -27.15 14.06
CA LEU A 102 8.87 -28.12 15.14
C LEU A 102 7.47 -28.70 15.22
N THR A 103 7.35 -30.02 15.33
CA THR A 103 6.12 -30.72 15.70
C THR A 103 6.05 -30.89 17.21
N ILE A 104 5.09 -30.21 17.83
CA ILE A 104 4.81 -30.16 19.25
C ILE A 104 3.77 -31.22 19.62
N GLU A 105 4.16 -32.09 20.54
CA GLU A 105 3.31 -33.09 21.18
C GLU A 105 2.97 -32.65 22.61
N GLY A 106 1.85 -33.14 23.13
CA GLY A 106 1.39 -32.78 24.46
C GLY A 106 2.25 -33.36 25.58
N GLY A 107 2.49 -32.58 26.64
CA GLY A 107 3.29 -32.98 27.79
C GLY A 107 4.80 -33.05 27.52
N GLN A 108 5.24 -32.80 26.29
CA GLN A 108 6.65 -32.75 25.92
C GLN A 108 7.20 -31.33 26.07
N THR A 109 8.51 -31.24 26.34
CA THR A 109 9.25 -29.97 26.34
C THR A 109 10.20 -29.92 25.15
N TYR A 110 10.14 -28.84 24.39
CA TYR A 110 10.99 -28.56 23.25
C TYR A 110 11.91 -27.40 23.61
N SER A 111 13.19 -27.53 23.27
CA SER A 111 14.18 -26.48 23.51
C SER A 111 14.72 -25.96 22.19
N VAL A 112 14.51 -24.68 21.94
CA VAL A 112 14.97 -23.98 20.73
C VAL A 112 16.14 -23.09 21.10
N LYS A 113 17.22 -23.22 20.36
CA LYS A 113 18.36 -22.31 20.44
C LYS A 113 18.49 -21.61 19.10
N ALA A 114 17.89 -20.44 19.00
CA ALA A 114 17.98 -19.60 17.83
C ALA A 114 19.30 -18.83 17.83
N LYS A 115 19.96 -18.76 16.68
CA LYS A 115 21.20 -18.00 16.50
C LYS A 115 21.02 -16.93 15.44
N LEU A 116 21.11 -15.66 15.84
CA LEU A 116 20.96 -14.51 14.96
C LEU A 116 22.32 -13.88 14.70
N LYS A 117 22.64 -13.67 13.43
CA LYS A 117 23.84 -13.00 12.96
C LYS A 117 23.47 -11.62 12.47
N ARG A 118 24.19 -10.59 12.92
CA ARG A 118 24.14 -9.27 12.29
C ARG A 118 24.75 -9.37 10.89
N GLU A 119 23.95 -9.14 9.86
CA GLU A 119 24.33 -9.28 8.46
C GLU A 119 24.66 -7.95 7.79
N LEU A 120 24.09 -6.86 8.29
CA LEU A 120 24.35 -5.51 7.82
C LEU A 120 25.56 -4.90 8.54
N ASP A 121 26.43 -4.26 7.79
CA ASP A 121 27.48 -3.41 8.32
C ASP A 121 26.95 -1.98 8.47
N THR A 122 26.73 -1.58 9.72
CA THR A 122 26.18 -0.27 10.11
C THR A 122 27.21 0.63 10.79
N ARG A 123 28.49 0.24 10.83
CA ARG A 123 29.54 0.98 11.56
C ARG A 123 29.63 2.45 11.17
N GLY A 124 29.81 3.29 12.18
CA GLY A 124 29.77 4.76 12.06
C GLY A 124 28.35 5.32 11.91
N MET A 125 27.32 4.52 12.20
CA MET A 125 25.93 4.94 12.20
C MET A 125 25.19 4.31 13.38
N VAL A 126 24.28 5.08 13.97
CA VAL A 126 23.32 4.60 14.97
C VAL A 126 21.96 4.44 14.31
N CYS A 127 21.30 3.30 14.50
CA CYS A 127 19.95 3.09 14.01
C CYS A 127 18.90 3.67 14.97
N GLY A 128 17.99 4.50 14.46
CA GLY A 128 17.03 5.26 15.25
C GLY A 128 15.63 5.35 14.64
N ASP A 129 14.65 5.45 15.51
CA ASP A 129 13.24 5.67 15.18
C ASP A 129 12.75 6.87 15.97
N MET A 130 12.43 7.95 15.26
CA MET A 130 12.13 9.23 15.86
C MET A 130 10.62 9.52 15.97
N HIS A 131 9.75 8.51 15.80
CA HIS A 131 8.30 8.67 15.92
C HIS A 131 7.65 7.40 16.48
N LEU A 132 7.38 7.40 17.79
CA LEU A 132 6.92 6.26 18.58
C LEU A 132 5.86 6.67 19.60
N HIS A 133 4.82 5.84 19.73
CA HIS A 133 3.68 6.08 20.62
C HIS A 133 3.42 4.94 21.58
N THR A 134 2.76 5.30 22.67
CA THR A 134 2.22 4.40 23.67
C THR A 134 0.74 4.70 23.89
N LEU A 135 -0.07 3.66 24.07
CA LEU A 135 -1.46 3.79 24.48
C LEU A 135 -1.56 4.58 25.80
N THR A 136 -0.58 4.40 26.69
CA THR A 136 -0.55 5.02 28.02
C THR A 136 -0.62 6.54 27.97
N ASN A 137 0.18 7.17 27.10
CA ASN A 137 0.31 8.63 27.07
C ASN A 137 -0.30 9.27 25.82
N SER A 138 -0.27 8.59 24.67
CA SER A 138 -0.93 9.08 23.43
C SER A 138 -2.44 8.82 23.42
N GLY A 139 -2.94 7.88 24.24
CA GLY A 139 -4.38 7.63 24.43
C GLY A 139 -5.05 6.75 23.36
N HIS A 140 -4.29 6.27 22.37
CA HIS A 140 -4.74 5.29 21.38
C HIS A 140 -3.60 4.36 20.94
N GLY A 141 -3.92 3.28 20.23
CA GLY A 141 -3.01 2.16 20.00
C GLY A 141 -3.22 1.02 21.02
N ASP A 142 -2.24 0.14 21.17
CA ASP A 142 -2.33 -0.99 22.10
C ASP A 142 -1.05 -1.33 22.88
N ALA A 143 0.03 -0.58 22.66
CA ALA A 143 1.30 -0.78 23.35
C ALA A 143 1.40 0.10 24.61
N SER A 144 1.58 -0.53 25.77
CA SER A 144 2.05 0.16 26.98
C SER A 144 3.50 0.65 26.84
N ILE A 145 3.96 1.46 27.78
CA ILE A 145 5.36 1.95 27.78
C ILE A 145 6.35 0.78 27.91
N GLU A 146 6.08 -0.18 28.81
CA GLU A 146 6.89 -1.39 28.95
C GLU A 146 6.94 -2.19 27.65
N GLU A 147 5.79 -2.39 26.99
CA GLU A 147 5.75 -3.13 25.73
C GLU A 147 6.49 -2.41 24.60
N ARG A 148 6.44 -1.07 24.59
CA ARG A 148 7.14 -0.23 23.62
C ARG A 148 8.66 -0.36 23.77
N VAL A 149 9.19 -0.23 24.99
CA VAL A 149 10.66 -0.36 25.18
C VAL A 149 11.15 -1.77 24.88
N ILE A 150 10.36 -2.81 25.17
CA ILE A 150 10.68 -4.20 24.82
C ILE A 150 10.69 -4.38 23.30
N SER A 151 9.66 -3.92 22.59
CA SER A 151 9.58 -4.07 21.13
C SER A 151 10.70 -3.30 20.41
N CYS A 152 11.03 -2.07 20.81
CA CYS A 152 12.17 -1.32 20.26
C CYS A 152 13.50 -2.07 20.43
N ALA A 153 13.82 -2.51 21.66
CA ALA A 153 15.05 -3.24 21.92
C ALA A 153 15.11 -4.57 21.15
N ALA A 154 13.99 -5.27 21.05
CA ALA A 154 13.88 -6.55 20.34
C ALA A 154 13.95 -6.41 18.80
N GLU A 155 13.57 -5.26 18.24
CA GLU A 155 13.79 -4.92 16.82
C GLU A 155 15.22 -4.40 16.54
N GLY A 156 16.10 -4.45 17.55
CA GLY A 156 17.50 -4.05 17.44
C GLY A 156 17.68 -2.54 17.31
N LEU A 157 16.72 -1.73 17.77
CA LEU A 157 16.82 -0.27 17.73
C LEU A 157 17.88 0.21 18.73
N GLU A 158 18.84 1.01 18.27
CA GLU A 158 19.93 1.55 19.10
C GLU A 158 19.53 2.89 19.75
N TRP A 159 18.65 3.68 19.10
CA TRP A 159 18.15 4.95 19.63
C TRP A 159 16.62 5.12 19.45
N ALA A 160 15.90 5.21 20.56
CA ALA A 160 14.43 5.38 20.56
C ALA A 160 14.02 6.77 21.07
N VAL A 161 13.32 7.55 20.24
CA VAL A 161 12.79 8.86 20.63
C VAL A 161 11.33 8.72 21.06
N ALA A 162 11.00 9.07 22.29
CA ALA A 162 9.66 8.89 22.86
C ALA A 162 8.76 10.09 22.52
N THR A 163 7.83 9.94 21.57
CA THR A 163 7.07 11.06 20.97
C THR A 163 5.58 10.94 21.23
N ASP A 164 5.16 10.62 22.45
CA ASP A 164 3.73 10.59 22.76
C ASP A 164 3.04 11.94 22.50
N HIS A 165 1.77 11.89 22.08
CA HIS A 165 1.00 13.09 21.73
C HIS A 165 0.91 14.06 22.90
N ASN A 166 1.49 15.26 22.73
CA ASN A 166 1.45 16.35 23.72
C ASN A 166 1.87 15.93 25.15
N TYR A 167 2.73 14.90 25.26
CA TYR A 167 3.24 14.37 26.53
C TYR A 167 4.73 14.06 26.44
N LEU A 168 5.49 14.39 27.48
CA LEU A 168 6.92 14.09 27.59
C LEU A 168 7.13 12.75 28.30
N THR A 169 7.29 11.68 27.52
CA THR A 169 7.53 10.34 28.07
C THR A 169 9.02 10.09 28.26
N ASP A 170 9.40 9.66 29.47
CA ASP A 170 10.75 9.18 29.77
C ASP A 170 10.78 7.65 29.84
N TYR A 171 11.51 7.01 28.91
CA TYR A 171 11.66 5.56 28.85
C TYR A 171 12.71 5.00 29.83
N ILE A 172 13.59 5.82 30.42
CA ILE A 172 14.68 5.35 31.31
C ILE A 172 14.15 4.52 32.50
N PRO A 173 13.10 4.93 33.23
CA PRO A 173 12.56 4.12 34.33
C PRO A 173 12.03 2.76 33.86
N TYR A 174 11.48 2.70 32.65
CA TYR A 174 10.88 1.49 32.08
C TYR A 174 11.94 0.55 31.53
N LEU A 175 13.02 1.07 30.94
CA LEU A 175 14.22 0.30 30.59
C LEU A 175 14.80 -0.43 31.82
N LYS A 176 14.89 0.26 32.97
CA LYS A 176 15.31 -0.38 34.22
C LYS A 176 14.33 -1.46 34.69
N LYS A 177 13.03 -1.16 34.61
CA LYS A 177 11.96 -2.07 35.06
C LYS A 177 11.91 -3.37 34.24
N THR A 178 12.20 -3.31 32.95
CA THR A 178 12.20 -4.46 32.02
C THR A 178 13.59 -5.12 31.88
N GLY A 179 14.62 -4.59 32.55
CA GLY A 179 15.99 -5.13 32.48
C GLY A 179 16.74 -4.79 31.19
N LEU A 180 16.30 -3.77 30.46
CA LEU A 180 16.85 -3.30 29.19
C LEU A 180 17.81 -2.10 29.33
N GLU A 181 18.19 -1.72 30.54
CA GLU A 181 19.18 -0.66 30.77
C GLU A 181 20.49 -0.96 30.01
N GLY A 182 20.95 0.01 29.21
CA GLY A 182 22.14 -0.14 28.36
C GLY A 182 21.93 -0.95 27.07
N LYS A 183 20.71 -1.43 26.77
CA LYS A 183 20.40 -2.15 25.51
C LYS A 183 19.93 -1.24 24.37
N MET A 184 19.53 -0.01 24.68
CA MET A 184 19.26 1.05 23.71
C MET A 184 19.41 2.42 24.41
N ALA A 185 19.80 3.43 23.65
CA ALA A 185 19.68 4.82 24.06
C ALA A 185 18.25 5.32 23.84
N THR A 186 17.84 6.33 24.61
CA THR A 186 16.51 6.92 24.46
C THR A 186 16.53 8.40 24.73
N THR A 187 15.64 9.13 24.06
CA THR A 187 15.49 10.57 24.15
C THR A 187 14.06 10.91 24.53
N VAL A 188 13.90 11.76 25.54
CA VAL A 188 12.62 12.40 25.84
C VAL A 188 12.30 13.37 24.72
N SER A 189 11.07 13.34 24.24
CA SER A 189 10.59 14.15 23.13
C SER A 189 9.10 14.40 23.27
N ASN A 190 8.54 15.11 22.31
CA ASN A 190 7.12 15.29 22.15
C ASN A 190 6.72 15.20 20.68
N GLU A 191 5.62 14.51 20.37
CA GLU A 191 4.85 14.86 19.19
C GLU A 191 3.85 15.97 19.57
N VAL A 192 4.09 17.16 19.05
CA VAL A 192 3.24 18.33 19.25
C VAL A 192 2.10 18.24 18.25
N SER A 193 0.98 17.67 18.68
CA SER A 193 -0.19 17.45 17.83
C SER A 193 -1.10 18.66 17.86
N THR A 194 -1.09 19.45 16.78
CA THR A 194 -1.81 20.73 16.67
C THR A 194 -2.94 20.66 15.63
N GLN A 195 -3.70 21.75 15.48
CA GLN A 195 -4.67 21.89 14.39
C GLN A 195 -4.05 22.05 13.01
N ILE A 196 -2.76 22.39 12.92
CA ILE A 196 -2.06 22.64 11.66
C ILE A 196 -1.14 21.51 11.26
N GLY A 197 -1.14 20.39 11.98
CA GLY A 197 -0.26 19.25 11.74
C GLY A 197 0.40 18.76 13.02
N HIS A 198 1.22 17.72 12.86
CA HIS A 198 1.99 17.15 13.96
C HIS A 198 3.49 17.31 13.73
N PHE A 199 4.20 17.50 14.84
CA PHE A 199 5.61 17.87 14.81
C PHE A 199 6.37 17.17 15.93
N ASN A 200 7.39 16.38 15.57
CA ASN A 200 8.31 15.86 16.58
C ASN A 200 9.38 16.91 16.93
N THR A 201 9.66 17.03 18.22
CA THR A 201 10.67 17.94 18.77
C THR A 201 11.62 17.21 19.72
N TYR A 202 12.87 17.03 19.31
CA TYR A 202 13.87 16.26 20.07
C TYR A 202 15.28 16.80 19.88
N PRO A 203 16.19 16.66 20.87
CA PRO A 203 15.97 16.06 22.19
C PRO A 203 15.43 17.06 23.21
N LEU A 204 14.53 16.60 24.09
CA LEU A 204 14.04 17.33 25.27
C LEU A 204 14.54 16.68 26.56
N GLU A 205 14.18 17.26 27.71
CA GLU A 205 14.43 16.70 29.03
C GLU A 205 13.10 16.35 29.71
N ALA A 206 13.08 15.35 30.60
CA ALA A 206 11.86 14.93 31.31
C ALA A 206 11.17 16.05 32.11
N GLY A 207 11.91 17.10 32.47
CA GLY A 207 11.40 18.28 33.18
C GLY A 207 11.13 19.49 32.28
N SER A 208 11.25 19.37 30.95
CA SER A 208 10.97 20.45 30.01
C SER A 208 9.49 20.85 30.04
N GLU A 209 9.22 22.08 29.60
CA GLU A 209 7.85 22.55 29.39
C GLU A 209 7.21 21.80 28.20
N VAL A 210 5.94 21.42 28.33
CA VAL A 210 5.16 20.84 27.22
C VAL A 210 4.78 21.95 26.26
N ALA A 211 4.96 21.75 24.96
CA ALA A 211 4.66 22.76 23.95
C ALA A 211 3.17 23.17 23.93
N ASP A 212 2.89 24.43 23.57
CA ASP A 212 1.51 24.90 23.36
C ASP A 212 1.02 24.42 22.00
N HIS A 213 0.21 23.35 22.02
CA HIS A 213 -0.36 22.75 20.82
C HIS A 213 -1.54 23.53 20.23
N ASN A 214 -1.91 24.69 20.80
CA ASN A 214 -2.97 25.55 20.27
C ASN A 214 -2.46 26.56 19.23
N ILE A 215 -1.14 26.71 19.08
CA ILE A 215 -0.53 27.61 18.11
C ILE A 215 -0.87 27.13 16.69
N LYS A 216 -1.31 28.06 15.84
CA LYS A 216 -1.77 27.78 14.46
C LYS A 216 -0.95 28.46 13.38
N ASP A 217 0.07 29.20 13.77
CA ASP A 217 1.04 29.80 12.86
C ASP A 217 2.33 28.98 12.93
N GLY A 218 2.85 28.57 11.77
CA GLY A 218 4.01 27.70 11.72
C GLY A 218 5.27 28.37 12.27
N GLN A 219 5.47 29.68 12.04
CA GLN A 219 6.64 30.38 12.54
C GLN A 219 6.54 30.56 14.05
N GLU A 220 5.38 31.02 14.54
CA GLU A 220 5.13 31.14 15.98
C GLU A 220 5.34 29.80 16.70
N LEU A 221 4.85 28.70 16.11
CA LEU A 221 5.02 27.37 16.68
C LEU A 221 6.50 26.99 16.75
N PHE A 222 7.24 27.10 15.65
CA PHE A 222 8.64 26.67 15.62
C PHE A 222 9.54 27.54 16.52
N ASP A 223 9.26 28.85 16.60
CA ASP A 223 9.92 29.75 17.55
C ASP A 223 9.64 29.33 18.99
N HIS A 224 8.38 28.99 19.31
CA HIS A 224 7.98 28.48 20.63
C HIS A 224 8.71 27.18 20.99
N LEU A 225 8.72 26.19 20.08
CA LEU A 225 9.41 24.92 20.28
C LEU A 225 10.89 25.10 20.61
N ARG A 226 11.57 26.00 19.89
CA ARG A 226 12.99 26.29 20.13
C ARG A 226 13.22 27.09 21.41
N ALA A 227 12.28 27.95 21.81
CA ALA A 227 12.39 28.78 23.00
C ALA A 227 12.25 27.98 24.31
N ILE A 228 11.38 26.96 24.33
CA ILE A 228 11.17 26.12 25.52
C ILE A 228 12.19 25.00 25.67
N ALA A 229 12.95 24.70 24.61
CA ALA A 229 13.94 23.63 24.62
C ALA A 229 15.23 24.07 25.35
N PRO A 230 15.80 23.24 26.24
CA PRO A 230 17.02 23.58 26.97
C PRO A 230 18.30 23.50 26.12
N LYS A 231 18.21 22.92 24.92
CA LYS A 231 19.31 22.68 23.97
C LYS A 231 18.80 22.69 22.53
N PRO A 232 19.67 22.77 21.51
CA PRO A 232 19.24 22.73 20.12
C PRO A 232 18.46 21.45 19.78
N ILE A 233 17.23 21.63 19.30
CA ILE A 233 16.31 20.56 18.89
C ILE A 233 16.23 20.43 17.38
N THR A 234 15.79 19.27 16.93
CA THR A 234 15.28 19.00 15.59
C THR A 234 13.78 19.22 15.61
N VAL A 235 13.27 20.07 14.71
CA VAL A 235 11.84 20.17 14.41
C VAL A 235 11.56 19.31 13.18
N GLN A 236 10.83 18.22 13.37
CA GLN A 236 10.45 17.29 12.32
C GLN A 236 8.96 17.42 12.02
N ILE A 237 8.60 17.57 10.74
CA ILE A 237 7.20 17.50 10.31
C ILE A 237 6.82 16.02 10.14
N ASN A 238 5.80 15.58 10.87
CA ASN A 238 5.30 14.20 10.78
C ASN A 238 4.24 14.08 9.70
N HIS A 239 4.20 12.90 9.07
CA HIS A 239 3.25 12.51 8.02
C HIS A 239 2.68 13.71 7.22
N PRO A 240 3.54 14.49 6.50
CA PRO A 240 3.29 15.91 6.17
C PRO A 240 2.10 16.20 5.27
N ARG A 241 1.44 15.17 4.73
CA ARG A 241 0.27 15.28 3.84
C ARG A 241 -0.89 14.31 4.23
N TRP A 242 -1.02 13.91 5.50
CA TRP A 242 -2.12 13.05 5.94
C TRP A 242 -3.48 13.77 6.13
N SER A 243 -4.52 13.34 5.41
CA SER A 243 -5.73 14.14 5.08
C SER A 243 -6.51 14.85 6.19
N SER A 244 -6.30 14.50 7.46
CA SER A 244 -7.05 15.06 8.59
C SER A 244 -6.26 16.04 9.46
N THR A 245 -4.91 15.98 9.42
CA THR A 245 -4.02 16.62 10.40
C THR A 245 -2.61 16.82 9.82
N ASP A 246 -2.49 17.55 8.71
CA ASP A 246 -1.19 17.71 8.02
C ASP A 246 -0.80 19.15 7.66
N PHE A 247 0.50 19.44 7.81
CA PHE A 247 1.04 20.79 7.67
C PHE A 247 1.07 21.29 6.23
N PHE A 248 1.31 20.42 5.24
CA PHE A 248 1.51 20.86 3.86
C PHE A 248 0.20 21.21 3.14
N ASN A 249 -0.88 20.46 3.39
CA ASN A 249 -2.18 20.78 2.80
C ASN A 249 -2.82 21.97 3.51
N ILE A 250 -2.75 22.04 4.84
CA ILE A 250 -3.35 23.13 5.64
C ILE A 250 -2.68 24.48 5.34
N ASN A 251 -1.36 24.51 5.13
CA ASN A 251 -0.60 25.73 4.87
C ASN A 251 -0.25 25.93 3.38
N GLU A 252 -0.98 25.26 2.49
CA GLU A 252 -1.01 25.50 1.04
C GLU A 252 0.37 25.36 0.34
N LEU A 253 1.12 24.29 0.62
CA LEU A 253 2.29 23.91 -0.18
C LEU A 253 1.83 23.32 -1.52
N GLU A 254 2.12 24.05 -2.60
CA GLU A 254 1.81 23.64 -3.97
C GLU A 254 2.75 22.49 -4.42
N PRO A 255 2.18 21.34 -4.81
CA PRO A 255 2.93 20.07 -5.00
C PRO A 255 3.77 19.98 -6.28
N TRP A 256 3.49 20.79 -7.31
CA TRP A 256 4.20 20.70 -8.59
C TRP A 256 5.46 21.56 -8.64
N PHE A 257 5.39 22.76 -8.09
CA PHE A 257 6.43 23.78 -8.10
C PHE A 257 7.08 23.98 -6.73
N GLY A 258 6.45 23.52 -5.65
CA GLY A 258 6.91 23.75 -4.28
C GLY A 258 6.80 25.20 -3.85
N ASN A 259 5.79 25.91 -4.36
CA ASN A 259 5.48 27.28 -3.97
C ASN A 259 4.60 27.29 -2.71
N ILE A 260 4.70 28.35 -1.92
CA ILE A 260 3.86 28.59 -0.75
C ILE A 260 2.88 29.70 -1.07
N THR A 261 1.59 29.46 -0.85
CA THR A 261 0.55 30.50 -0.97
C THR A 261 -0.05 30.92 0.36
N GLY A 262 0.11 30.11 1.41
CA GLY A 262 -0.34 30.42 2.78
C GLY A 262 0.57 31.42 3.50
N ASP A 263 -0.02 32.29 4.32
CA ASP A 263 0.67 33.31 5.12
C ASP A 263 1.22 32.80 6.45
N LYS A 264 0.80 31.60 6.88
CA LYS A 264 1.18 30.95 8.15
C LYS A 264 2.27 29.88 8.01
N TRP A 265 2.87 29.80 6.84
CA TRP A 265 3.94 28.85 6.56
C TRP A 265 5.25 29.29 7.21
N SER A 266 6.02 28.32 7.71
CA SER A 266 7.43 28.52 8.05
C SER A 266 8.30 27.45 7.41
N TRP A 267 9.49 27.86 6.97
CA TRP A 267 10.57 26.97 6.50
C TRP A 267 11.52 26.56 7.61
N ASP A 268 11.28 26.98 8.86
CA ASP A 268 12.18 26.78 10.00
C ASP A 268 11.99 25.39 10.65
N PHE A 269 11.96 24.35 9.81
CA PHE A 269 11.94 22.94 10.20
C PHE A 269 13.13 22.20 9.57
N ASP A 270 13.57 21.15 10.25
CA ASP A 270 14.84 20.49 9.97
C ASP A 270 14.67 19.18 9.19
N ALA A 271 13.57 18.47 9.44
CA ALA A 271 13.32 17.16 8.86
C ALA A 271 11.85 16.96 8.49
N ILE A 272 11.58 16.04 7.57
CA ILE A 272 10.24 15.62 7.17
C ILE A 272 10.16 14.12 7.03
N GLU A 273 9.04 13.54 7.44
CA GLU A 273 8.76 12.13 7.19
C GLU A 273 8.42 11.91 5.71
N VAL A 274 9.44 11.51 4.94
CA VAL A 274 9.26 11.08 3.56
C VAL A 274 8.67 9.66 3.53
N LEU A 275 8.85 8.91 4.62
CA LEU A 275 8.27 7.58 4.81
C LEU A 275 7.73 7.44 6.24
N ASN A 276 6.45 7.13 6.38
CA ASN A 276 5.78 6.97 7.66
C ASN A 276 5.05 5.62 7.67
N GLU A 277 5.08 4.95 8.83
CA GLU A 277 4.62 3.58 9.03
C GLU A 277 5.35 2.53 8.15
N ASN A 278 5.22 1.27 8.53
CA ASN A 278 5.65 0.16 7.70
C ASN A 278 4.91 0.11 6.34
N TYR A 279 3.76 0.79 6.21
CA TYR A 279 3.04 0.97 4.94
C TYR A 279 3.68 1.98 3.98
N GLN A 280 4.76 2.64 4.38
CA GLN A 280 5.54 3.56 3.55
C GLN A 280 4.74 4.77 3.07
N LEU A 281 3.79 5.23 3.89
CA LEU A 281 2.99 6.40 3.61
C LEU A 281 3.92 7.62 3.44
N GLY A 282 3.56 8.52 2.53
CA GLY A 282 4.43 9.64 2.14
C GLY A 282 5.36 9.27 0.98
N TRP A 283 5.93 8.06 0.96
CA TRP A 283 6.68 7.57 -0.22
C TRP A 283 5.71 7.14 -1.31
N ILE A 284 4.77 6.27 -0.93
CA ILE A 284 3.53 6.05 -1.67
C ILE A 284 2.48 7.06 -1.24
N LYS A 285 1.54 7.38 -2.13
CA LYS A 285 0.42 8.26 -1.81
C LYS A 285 -0.42 7.61 -0.70
N ALA A 286 -0.70 8.34 0.38
CA ALA A 286 -1.60 7.82 1.42
C ALA A 286 -3.02 7.63 0.84
N PRO A 287 -3.84 6.72 1.40
CA PRO A 287 -5.16 6.40 0.85
C PRO A 287 -6.06 7.62 0.65
N ASP A 288 -5.83 8.71 1.37
CA ASP A 288 -6.60 9.94 1.42
C ASP A 288 -5.80 11.18 0.97
N ASN A 289 -4.57 10.98 0.48
CA ASN A 289 -3.64 12.02 0.08
C ASN A 289 -3.25 11.92 -1.42
N LYS A 290 -3.04 13.08 -2.03
CA LYS A 290 -2.99 13.33 -3.47
C LYS A 290 -1.56 13.24 -4.04
N TYR A 291 -0.56 13.59 -3.22
CA TYR A 291 0.84 13.70 -3.62
C TYR A 291 1.73 12.95 -2.63
N SER A 292 2.79 12.31 -3.13
CA SER A 292 3.80 11.74 -2.27
C SER A 292 4.68 12.86 -1.70
N VAL A 293 5.01 12.75 -0.43
CA VAL A 293 5.97 13.61 0.26
C VAL A 293 7.36 13.53 -0.39
N LYS A 294 7.70 12.40 -1.04
CA LYS A 294 8.89 12.28 -1.90
C LYS A 294 9.00 13.41 -2.93
N ARG A 295 7.88 13.79 -3.57
CA ARG A 295 7.88 14.88 -4.56
C ARG A 295 8.14 16.22 -3.91
N ASP A 296 7.47 16.50 -2.79
CA ASP A 296 7.68 17.74 -2.03
C ASP A 296 9.13 17.87 -1.61
N TRP A 297 9.70 16.79 -1.08
CA TRP A 297 11.10 16.73 -0.68
C TRP A 297 12.04 17.06 -1.85
N PHE A 298 11.84 16.46 -3.02
CA PHE A 298 12.67 16.76 -4.20
C PHE A 298 12.51 18.21 -4.68
N ASN A 299 11.30 18.76 -4.61
CA ASN A 299 11.06 20.18 -4.91
C ASN A 299 11.77 21.10 -3.92
N MET A 300 11.81 20.74 -2.63
CA MET A 300 12.56 21.46 -1.60
C MET A 300 14.08 21.41 -1.88
N LEU A 301 14.64 20.22 -2.16
CA LEU A 301 16.05 20.06 -2.49
C LEU A 301 16.45 20.85 -3.74
N ASN A 302 15.60 20.86 -4.78
CA ASN A 302 15.83 21.64 -6.01
C ASN A 302 15.77 23.16 -5.80
N GLN A 303 15.25 23.61 -4.66
CA GLN A 303 15.27 25.01 -4.21
C GLN A 303 16.36 25.27 -3.16
N ASN A 304 17.32 24.36 -3.01
CA ASN A 304 18.40 24.40 -2.01
C ASN A 304 17.89 24.48 -0.57
N LYS A 305 16.68 23.95 -0.30
CA LYS A 305 16.18 23.71 1.06
C LYS A 305 16.77 22.40 1.54
N ARG A 306 17.78 22.46 2.42
CA ARG A 306 18.53 21.30 2.92
C ARG A 306 17.78 20.58 4.05
N ILE A 307 16.55 20.16 3.77
CA ILE A 307 15.69 19.50 4.76
C ILE A 307 15.93 18.00 4.70
N CYS A 308 16.14 17.39 5.87
CA CYS A 308 16.42 15.97 5.99
C CYS A 308 15.17 15.15 5.71
N GLY A 309 15.27 14.20 4.77
CA GLY A 309 14.24 13.17 4.60
C GLY A 309 14.46 12.06 5.61
N VAL A 310 13.47 11.79 6.45
CA VAL A 310 13.51 10.70 7.44
C VAL A 310 12.39 9.69 7.19
N GLY A 311 12.52 8.51 7.80
CA GLY A 311 11.42 7.56 7.86
C GLY A 311 11.25 6.94 9.24
N ASN A 312 10.04 7.03 9.80
CA ASN A 312 9.74 6.53 11.14
C ASN A 312 8.51 5.62 11.16
N SER A 313 8.41 4.80 12.21
CA SER A 313 7.37 3.76 12.29
C SER A 313 6.00 4.29 12.66
N ASP A 314 5.91 5.43 13.36
CA ASP A 314 4.66 5.96 13.91
C ASP A 314 3.91 4.89 14.71
N SER A 315 4.70 4.10 15.44
CA SER A 315 4.20 2.86 16.01
C SER A 315 3.28 3.17 17.18
N HIS A 316 2.02 2.77 17.04
CA HIS A 316 0.99 2.83 18.09
C HIS A 316 0.70 1.46 18.71
N THR A 317 1.04 0.40 17.99
CA THR A 317 0.71 -0.97 18.36
C THR A 317 1.94 -1.85 18.46
N VAL A 318 1.80 -3.02 19.08
CA VAL A 318 2.87 -4.01 19.16
C VAL A 318 3.14 -4.68 17.79
N THR A 319 2.14 -4.77 16.90
CA THR A 319 2.22 -5.60 15.66
C THR A 319 1.80 -4.96 14.34
N ALA A 320 0.94 -3.92 14.31
CA ALA A 320 0.40 -3.41 13.03
C ALA A 320 1.33 -2.38 12.35
N SER A 321 1.87 -1.43 13.13
CA SER A 321 2.90 -0.47 12.71
C SER A 321 4.14 -0.79 13.54
N ILE A 322 5.02 -1.65 13.04
CA ILE A 322 6.11 -2.25 13.83
C ILE A 322 7.15 -1.19 14.18
N ALA A 323 7.54 -1.11 15.46
CA ALA A 323 8.60 -0.23 15.92
C ALA A 323 9.87 -0.40 15.07
N ALA A 324 10.57 0.69 14.77
CA ALA A 324 11.78 0.70 13.96
C ALA A 324 11.60 0.17 12.52
N VAL A 325 10.37 0.19 11.98
CA VAL A 325 10.11 -0.07 10.57
C VAL A 325 9.13 0.97 10.00
N PRO A 326 9.61 1.92 9.18
CA PRO A 326 11.02 2.17 8.83
C PRO A 326 11.89 2.63 10.01
N ARG A 327 13.20 2.67 9.78
CA ARG A 327 14.18 3.31 10.66
C ARG A 327 15.19 4.16 9.89
N ASN A 328 15.92 4.95 10.64
CA ASN A 328 16.96 5.86 10.17
C ASN A 328 18.33 5.35 10.65
N TYR A 329 19.35 5.45 9.81
CA TYR A 329 20.75 5.25 10.18
C TYR A 329 21.44 6.61 10.15
N ILE A 330 21.66 7.16 11.33
CA ILE A 330 22.22 8.50 11.54
C ILE A 330 23.73 8.35 11.72
N ALA A 331 24.53 9.15 11.00
CA ALA A 331 25.98 9.16 11.20
C ALA A 331 26.32 9.40 12.68
N SER A 332 27.30 8.65 13.20
CA SER A 332 27.67 8.68 14.62
C SER A 332 29.18 8.58 14.78
N SER A 333 29.70 9.24 15.82
CA SER A 333 31.10 9.15 16.23
C SER A 333 31.43 7.84 16.97
N THR A 334 30.41 7.13 17.44
CA THR A 334 30.52 5.86 18.18
C THR A 334 29.53 4.81 17.68
N ASP A 335 29.90 3.54 17.81
CA ASP A 335 29.02 2.38 17.63
C ASP A 335 28.55 1.80 18.98
N GLU A 336 29.03 2.36 20.11
CA GLU A 336 28.75 1.87 21.46
C GLU A 336 27.50 2.56 22.04
N ILE A 337 26.48 1.78 22.39
CA ILE A 337 25.18 2.28 22.87
C ILE A 337 25.31 3.20 24.09
N SER A 338 26.22 2.87 25.02
CA SER A 338 26.46 3.65 26.23
C SER A 338 27.11 5.01 25.99
N GLU A 339 27.67 5.22 24.79
CA GLU A 339 28.35 6.46 24.40
C GLU A 339 27.51 7.31 23.42
N ILE A 340 26.31 6.84 23.04
CA ILE A 340 25.42 7.58 22.14
C ILE A 340 25.08 8.95 22.76
N ASP A 341 25.40 10.01 22.01
CA ASP A 341 25.04 11.40 22.32
C ASP A 341 23.85 11.85 21.47
N GLU A 342 22.69 12.01 22.10
CA GLU A 342 21.47 12.49 21.43
C GLU A 342 21.62 13.88 20.80
N ALA A 343 22.53 14.73 21.31
CA ALA A 343 22.80 16.04 20.72
C ALA A 343 23.57 15.89 19.40
N GLU A 344 24.52 14.96 19.32
CA GLU A 344 25.22 14.61 18.07
C GLU A 344 24.21 14.05 17.06
N LEU A 345 23.40 13.07 17.45
CA LEU A 345 22.43 12.44 16.54
C LEU A 345 21.41 13.45 16.02
N SER A 346 20.85 14.28 16.90
CA SER A 346 19.94 15.36 16.51
C SER A 346 20.61 16.36 15.57
N GLU A 347 21.86 16.77 15.82
CA GLU A 347 22.61 17.63 14.90
C GLU A 347 22.85 16.96 13.54
N ASN A 348 23.18 15.68 13.51
CA ASN A 348 23.41 14.93 12.29
C ASN A 348 22.11 14.74 11.49
N VAL A 349 20.95 14.63 12.13
CA VAL A 349 19.63 14.71 11.48
C VAL A 349 19.45 16.10 10.84
N ARG A 350 19.64 17.20 11.57
CA ARG A 350 19.54 18.57 11.01
C ARG A 350 20.49 18.81 9.83
N LYS A 351 21.65 18.14 9.82
CA LYS A 351 22.65 18.20 8.74
C LYS A 351 22.36 17.23 7.58
N GLY A 352 21.31 16.43 7.65
CA GLY A 352 20.96 15.45 6.60
C GLY A 352 21.91 14.26 6.50
N LYS A 353 22.66 13.93 7.56
CA LYS A 353 23.58 12.77 7.59
C LYS A 353 22.84 11.48 7.96
N VAL A 354 21.78 11.19 7.21
CA VAL A 354 20.84 10.10 7.50
C VAL A 354 20.62 9.23 6.26
N ASN A 355 20.62 7.92 6.45
CA ASN A 355 20.07 6.96 5.50
C ASN A 355 18.77 6.39 6.06
N VAL A 356 17.76 6.19 5.22
CA VAL A 356 16.46 5.65 5.63
C VAL A 356 16.31 4.24 5.10
N ALA A 357 15.82 3.33 5.93
CA ALA A 357 15.59 1.94 5.57
C ALA A 357 14.22 1.44 6.04
N CYS A 358 13.50 0.87 5.08
CA CYS A 358 12.40 -0.05 5.28
C CYS A 358 12.83 -1.41 4.68
N GLY A 359 13.81 -2.06 5.32
CA GLY A 359 14.41 -3.32 4.89
C GLY A 359 15.72 -3.19 4.10
N LEU A 360 15.96 -2.09 3.39
CA LEU A 360 17.17 -1.88 2.60
C LEU A 360 18.01 -0.74 3.17
N LEU A 361 19.26 -1.03 3.54
CA LEU A 361 20.23 0.01 3.87
C LEU A 361 20.93 0.46 2.59
N THR A 362 20.76 1.73 2.25
CA THR A 362 21.44 2.36 1.11
C THR A 362 22.53 3.29 1.61
N GLU A 363 23.64 3.33 0.91
CA GLU A 363 24.77 4.22 1.21
C GLU A 363 25.29 4.84 -0.09
N ILE A 364 25.62 6.13 0.00
CA ILE A 364 26.32 6.87 -1.05
C ILE A 364 27.53 7.57 -0.42
N LYS A 365 28.71 7.43 -1.04
CA LYS A 365 29.93 8.15 -0.63
C LYS A 365 30.63 8.76 -1.84
N ALA A 366 30.94 10.04 -1.78
CA ALA A 366 31.77 10.71 -2.78
C ALA A 366 33.23 10.75 -2.33
N ASN A 367 34.14 10.44 -3.26
CA ASN A 367 35.60 10.43 -3.06
C ASN A 367 36.05 9.64 -1.80
N GLY A 368 35.29 8.60 -1.44
CA GLY A 368 35.56 7.70 -0.31
C GLY A 368 35.12 8.20 1.07
N ASN A 369 34.98 9.52 1.27
CA ASN A 369 34.84 10.11 2.61
C ASN A 369 33.62 11.00 2.81
N PHE A 370 32.99 11.51 1.75
CA PHE A 370 31.85 12.41 1.85
C PHE A 370 30.55 11.63 1.77
N GLY A 371 29.81 11.51 2.86
CA GLY A 371 28.49 10.86 2.92
C GLY A 371 27.32 11.84 2.78
N PRO A 372 26.07 11.36 2.95
CA PRO A 372 24.86 12.19 2.97
C PRO A 372 25.01 13.45 3.82
N GLY A 373 24.40 14.55 3.38
CA GLY A 373 24.48 15.87 4.02
C GLY A 373 25.74 16.67 3.67
N SER A 374 26.80 16.01 3.18
CA SER A 374 28.07 16.66 2.83
C SER A 374 27.98 17.46 1.53
N THR A 375 28.84 18.47 1.40
CA THR A 375 29.10 19.18 0.14
C THR A 375 30.50 18.79 -0.38
N VAL A 376 30.60 18.45 -1.67
CA VAL A 376 31.83 18.07 -2.35
C VAL A 376 32.23 19.20 -3.30
N TYR A 377 33.38 19.81 -3.04
CA TYR A 377 33.96 20.87 -3.87
C TYR A 377 34.75 20.27 -5.03
N SER A 378 34.11 20.06 -6.17
CA SER A 378 34.71 19.34 -7.29
C SER A 378 35.62 20.21 -8.15
N ASN A 379 35.40 21.53 -8.22
CA ASN A 379 36.12 22.44 -9.13
C ASN A 379 36.12 21.92 -10.58
N SER A 380 34.97 21.41 -11.02
CA SER A 380 34.69 20.80 -12.34
C SER A 380 35.54 19.57 -12.64
N LYS A 381 36.12 18.94 -11.60
CA LYS A 381 36.84 17.68 -11.71
C LYS A 381 35.89 16.50 -11.54
N PRO A 382 36.23 15.33 -12.11
CA PRO A 382 35.43 14.14 -11.90
C PRO A 382 35.30 13.78 -10.42
N VAL A 383 34.09 13.39 -10.00
CA VAL A 383 33.80 12.91 -8.64
C VAL A 383 33.50 11.42 -8.72
N LYS A 384 34.13 10.64 -7.85
CA LYS A 384 33.90 9.19 -7.76
C LYS A 384 32.85 8.93 -6.69
N LEU A 385 31.68 8.45 -7.09
CA LEU A 385 30.62 7.99 -6.20
C LEU A 385 30.77 6.49 -5.94
N GLN A 386 30.75 6.08 -4.69
CA GLN A 386 30.51 4.70 -4.28
C GLN A 386 29.04 4.56 -3.93
N LEU A 387 28.39 3.56 -4.51
CA LEU A 387 26.98 3.22 -4.27
C LEU A 387 26.94 1.84 -3.65
N LYS A 388 26.32 1.72 -2.48
CA LYS A 388 26.20 0.44 -1.78
C LYS A 388 24.76 0.22 -1.31
N VAL A 389 24.28 -1.01 -1.47
CA VAL A 389 22.98 -1.47 -0.97
C VAL A 389 23.21 -2.74 -0.18
N GLN A 390 22.73 -2.75 1.06
CA GLN A 390 22.75 -3.90 1.96
C GLN A 390 21.32 -4.31 2.30
N ALA A 391 21.10 -5.61 2.48
CA ALA A 391 19.83 -6.20 2.85
C ALA A 391 20.07 -7.51 3.60
N ALA A 392 19.34 -7.77 4.68
CA ALA A 392 19.41 -9.06 5.34
C ALA A 392 19.04 -10.18 4.35
N SER A 393 19.50 -11.40 4.60
CA SER A 393 19.36 -12.55 3.70
C SER A 393 17.90 -12.89 3.36
N TRP A 394 16.97 -12.48 4.22
CA TRP A 394 15.53 -12.66 4.06
C TRP A 394 14.81 -11.50 3.34
N VAL A 395 15.52 -10.39 3.05
CA VAL A 395 14.96 -9.19 2.43
C VAL A 395 15.30 -9.14 0.93
N SER A 396 14.31 -8.89 0.08
CA SER A 396 14.51 -8.80 -1.37
C SER A 396 15.10 -7.45 -1.81
N CYS A 397 15.90 -7.47 -2.87
CA CYS A 397 16.39 -6.28 -3.54
C CYS A 397 16.58 -6.60 -5.02
N ASN A 398 15.84 -5.91 -5.89
CA ASN A 398 15.87 -6.17 -7.33
C ASN A 398 16.33 -4.96 -8.14
N LYS A 399 16.31 -3.76 -7.56
CA LYS A 399 16.68 -2.53 -8.26
C LYS A 399 17.28 -1.49 -7.35
N ALA A 400 18.24 -0.74 -7.85
CA ALA A 400 18.67 0.54 -7.29
C ALA A 400 18.68 1.65 -8.35
N GLU A 401 18.49 2.89 -7.93
CA GLU A 401 18.44 4.08 -8.78
C GLU A 401 19.33 5.17 -8.19
N LEU A 402 20.32 5.62 -8.97
CA LEU A 402 21.04 6.85 -8.69
C LEU A 402 20.17 8.01 -9.17
N ILE A 403 19.80 8.89 -8.25
CA ILE A 403 18.99 10.08 -8.53
C ILE A 403 19.90 11.29 -8.58
N ARG A 404 19.73 12.15 -9.60
CA ARG A 404 20.34 13.47 -9.70
C ARG A 404 19.23 14.50 -9.84
N ASN A 405 19.19 15.50 -8.96
CA ASN A 405 18.23 16.62 -9.04
C ASN A 405 16.74 16.18 -9.13
N GLY A 406 16.42 15.03 -8.57
CA GLY A 406 15.07 14.45 -8.57
C GLY A 406 14.74 13.57 -9.77
N VAL A 407 15.70 13.35 -10.67
CA VAL A 407 15.56 12.53 -11.88
C VAL A 407 16.46 11.30 -11.78
N VAL A 408 16.00 10.16 -12.29
CA VAL A 408 16.82 8.95 -12.38
C VAL A 408 17.96 9.18 -13.37
N GLU A 409 19.19 9.24 -12.87
CA GLU A 409 20.40 9.35 -13.68
C GLU A 409 20.82 7.97 -14.20
N GLN A 410 20.73 6.95 -13.34
CA GLN A 410 21.09 5.58 -13.69
C GLN A 410 20.29 4.56 -12.86
N THR A 411 19.86 3.48 -13.52
CA THR A 411 19.22 2.32 -12.88
C THR A 411 20.17 1.13 -12.88
N PHE A 412 20.20 0.39 -11.77
CA PHE A 412 20.91 -0.87 -11.59
C PHE A 412 19.89 -1.97 -11.36
N GLU A 413 19.82 -2.93 -12.28
CA GLU A 413 19.11 -4.18 -12.07
C GLU A 413 19.97 -5.09 -11.18
N ILE A 414 19.42 -5.54 -10.06
CA ILE A 414 20.12 -6.33 -9.05
C ILE A 414 19.59 -7.77 -9.11
N PRO A 415 20.44 -8.76 -9.42
CA PRO A 415 20.02 -10.15 -9.43
C PRO A 415 19.60 -10.64 -8.05
N LYS A 416 18.59 -11.53 -8.01
CA LYS A 416 18.14 -12.17 -6.77
C LYS A 416 19.30 -12.86 -6.06
N SER A 417 19.50 -12.51 -4.79
CA SER A 417 20.62 -12.96 -3.96
C SER A 417 20.24 -12.87 -2.48
N THR A 418 20.85 -13.71 -1.65
CA THR A 418 20.77 -13.64 -0.18
C THR A 418 22.04 -13.06 0.44
N ASN A 419 23.09 -12.77 -0.35
CA ASN A 419 24.34 -12.18 0.14
C ASN A 419 24.12 -10.75 0.63
N PRO A 420 24.44 -10.41 1.91
CA PRO A 420 24.01 -9.15 2.51
C PRO A 420 24.30 -7.89 1.70
N VAL A 421 25.46 -7.82 1.03
CA VAL A 421 25.77 -6.77 0.05
C VAL A 421 25.11 -7.10 -1.29
N ARG A 422 24.08 -6.33 -1.65
CA ARG A 422 23.31 -6.46 -2.91
C ARG A 422 23.90 -5.66 -4.05
N LEU A 423 24.49 -4.51 -3.74
CA LEU A 423 25.23 -3.66 -4.67
C LEU A 423 26.42 -3.05 -3.94
N ASP A 424 27.59 -3.04 -4.58
CA ASP A 424 28.75 -2.23 -4.19
C ASP A 424 29.50 -1.89 -5.49
N THR A 425 29.34 -0.65 -5.94
CA THR A 425 29.88 -0.21 -7.24
C THR A 425 30.38 1.22 -7.17
N PHE A 426 31.23 1.56 -8.13
CA PHE A 426 31.73 2.92 -8.29
C PHE A 426 31.28 3.51 -9.61
N ILE A 427 30.90 4.78 -9.57
CA ILE A 427 30.55 5.59 -10.73
C ILE A 427 31.38 6.86 -10.70
N GLN A 428 31.85 7.26 -11.87
CA GLN A 428 32.46 8.56 -12.05
C GLN A 428 31.44 9.50 -12.68
N ILE A 429 31.16 10.60 -12.00
CA ILE A 429 30.37 11.72 -12.54
C ILE A 429 31.31 12.86 -12.92
N ASN A 430 30.93 13.65 -13.91
CA ASN A 430 31.66 14.85 -14.33
C ASN A 430 30.71 16.05 -14.16
N PRO A 431 30.65 16.65 -12.96
CA PRO A 431 29.68 17.71 -12.67
C PRO A 431 30.05 18.99 -13.43
N GLU A 432 29.11 19.48 -14.25
CA GLU A 432 29.24 20.77 -14.96
C GLU A 432 28.55 21.92 -14.21
N LYS A 433 27.58 21.59 -13.35
CA LYS A 433 26.79 22.52 -12.56
C LYS A 433 26.51 21.91 -11.20
N ASP A 434 26.22 22.77 -10.23
CA ASP A 434 25.87 22.34 -8.88
C ASP A 434 24.69 21.40 -8.93
N SER A 435 24.75 20.37 -8.10
CA SER A 435 23.78 19.29 -8.14
C SER A 435 23.73 18.57 -6.81
N TRP A 436 22.71 17.73 -6.66
CA TRP A 436 22.65 16.78 -5.57
C TRP A 436 22.38 15.38 -6.10
N TYR A 437 22.93 14.39 -5.41
CA TYR A 437 22.79 12.97 -5.73
C TYR A 437 22.34 12.18 -4.50
N LEU A 438 21.44 11.24 -4.71
CA LEU A 438 21.07 10.25 -3.69
C LEU A 438 20.85 8.87 -4.32
N LEU A 439 20.87 7.84 -3.49
CA LEU A 439 20.62 6.47 -3.90
C LEU A 439 19.26 6.01 -3.36
N ILE A 440 18.47 5.32 -4.19
CA ILE A 440 17.24 4.63 -3.78
C ILE A 440 17.36 3.15 -4.16
N ALA A 441 16.92 2.25 -3.30
CA ALA A 441 16.82 0.82 -3.59
C ALA A 441 15.41 0.29 -3.31
N TYR A 442 15.01 -0.72 -4.09
CA TYR A 442 13.70 -1.36 -4.03
C TYR A 442 13.85 -2.88 -3.99
N GLY A 443 12.92 -3.54 -3.30
CA GLY A 443 12.66 -4.98 -3.38
C GLY A 443 11.31 -5.27 -4.04
N ASP A 444 11.19 -6.43 -4.66
CA ASP A 444 9.99 -6.90 -5.35
C ASP A 444 9.23 -8.01 -4.61
N GLU A 445 9.83 -8.60 -3.59
CA GLU A 445 9.18 -9.59 -2.71
C GLU A 445 8.89 -8.97 -1.34
N PRO A 446 7.73 -9.29 -0.74
CA PRO A 446 7.35 -8.73 0.54
C PRO A 446 8.19 -9.27 1.70
N MET A 447 8.32 -8.46 2.75
CA MET A 447 9.02 -8.77 4.00
C MET A 447 8.17 -9.57 5.01
N PHE A 448 6.98 -10.03 4.61
CA PHE A 448 6.16 -10.93 5.40
C PHE A 448 6.91 -12.26 5.64
N PRO A 449 6.90 -12.83 6.86
CA PRO A 449 6.06 -12.51 8.02
C PRO A 449 6.66 -11.49 8.99
N MET A 450 7.90 -11.07 8.79
CA MET A 450 8.62 -10.22 9.75
C MET A 450 8.18 -8.76 9.67
N VAL A 451 7.67 -8.31 8.53
CA VAL A 451 7.09 -6.97 8.36
C VAL A 451 5.85 -7.05 7.49
N GLY A 452 4.79 -6.37 7.93
CA GLY A 452 3.51 -6.32 7.21
C GLY A 452 2.66 -7.56 7.46
N THR A 453 1.50 -7.61 6.82
CA THR A 453 0.62 -8.77 6.85
C THR A 453 0.49 -9.38 5.47
N GLU A 454 -0.11 -10.56 5.40
CA GLU A 454 -0.40 -11.19 4.13
C GLU A 454 -1.35 -10.30 3.26
N GLU A 455 -2.28 -9.56 3.89
CA GLU A 455 -3.21 -8.59 3.28
C GLU A 455 -2.54 -7.29 2.85
N LYS A 456 -1.60 -6.80 3.65
CA LYS A 456 -0.87 -5.56 3.42
C LYS A 456 0.62 -5.87 3.39
N ALA A 457 1.02 -6.54 2.31
CA ALA A 457 2.39 -6.97 2.10
C ALA A 457 3.29 -5.74 1.85
N ILE A 458 4.42 -5.68 2.56
CA ILE A 458 5.34 -4.55 2.49
C ILE A 458 6.59 -4.97 1.72
N ASN A 459 6.85 -4.31 0.60
CA ASN A 459 8.06 -4.53 -0.16
C ASN A 459 9.22 -3.68 0.37
N PRO A 460 10.46 -4.18 0.35
CA PRO A 460 11.61 -3.42 0.84
C PRO A 460 11.85 -2.12 0.08
N LEU A 461 12.24 -1.08 0.82
CA LEU A 461 12.66 0.21 0.28
C LEU A 461 13.79 0.77 1.14
N GLY A 462 14.73 1.50 0.52
CA GLY A 462 15.70 2.31 1.24
C GLY A 462 16.15 3.48 0.40
N PHE A 463 16.54 4.59 1.05
CA PHE A 463 17.12 5.73 0.36
C PHE A 463 18.11 6.51 1.23
N THR A 464 19.05 7.19 0.60
CA THR A 464 19.99 8.09 1.27
C THR A 464 19.44 9.51 1.28
N ASN A 465 19.85 10.34 2.23
CA ASN A 465 19.82 11.80 2.02
C ASN A 465 20.85 12.22 0.96
N PRO A 466 20.76 13.44 0.39
CA PRO A 466 21.61 13.85 -0.72
C PRO A 466 23.07 14.12 -0.30
N ILE A 467 24.00 13.81 -1.21
CA ILE A 467 25.30 14.48 -1.30
C ILE A 467 25.16 15.66 -2.25
N TRP A 468 25.71 16.79 -1.86
CA TRP A 468 25.74 18.01 -2.68
C TRP A 468 27.08 18.11 -3.39
N ILE A 469 27.05 18.47 -4.67
CA ILE A 469 28.22 18.71 -5.49
C ILE A 469 28.24 20.19 -5.82
N ASP A 470 29.25 20.89 -5.30
CA ASP A 470 29.65 22.21 -5.77
C ASP A 470 30.57 21.98 -6.99
N ALA A 471 30.05 22.33 -8.16
CA ALA A 471 30.68 22.05 -9.44
C ALA A 471 31.74 23.09 -9.81
N ASP A 472 31.56 24.35 -9.44
CA ASP A 472 32.49 25.42 -9.79
C ASP A 472 33.48 25.75 -8.66
N GLY A 473 33.21 25.28 -7.44
CA GLY A 473 34.07 25.45 -6.27
C GLY A 473 33.92 26.82 -5.61
N ASP A 474 32.80 27.53 -5.82
CA ASP A 474 32.56 28.86 -5.26
C ASP A 474 32.09 28.87 -3.80
N GLU A 475 32.04 27.69 -3.18
CA GLU A 475 31.57 27.41 -1.82
C GLU A 475 30.07 27.57 -1.61
N LYS A 476 29.30 27.70 -2.69
CA LYS A 476 27.84 27.80 -2.68
C LYS A 476 27.24 26.69 -3.54
N ILE A 477 25.98 26.39 -3.25
CA ILE A 477 25.18 25.54 -4.13
C ILE A 477 24.13 26.43 -4.78
N THR A 478 24.30 26.66 -6.07
CA THR A 478 23.29 27.27 -6.92
C THR A 478 22.13 26.30 -7.08
N SER A 479 20.94 26.70 -6.63
CA SER A 479 19.76 25.83 -6.67
C SER A 479 19.37 25.47 -8.11
N ILE A 480 18.71 24.32 -8.30
CA ILE A 480 18.22 23.92 -9.62
C ILE A 480 17.19 24.92 -10.15
N LYS A 481 16.39 25.50 -9.25
CA LYS A 481 15.51 26.62 -9.57
C LYS A 481 16.28 27.82 -10.12
N ASP A 482 17.32 28.29 -9.44
CA ASP A 482 18.10 29.46 -9.88
C ASP A 482 18.88 29.18 -11.18
N GLN A 483 19.48 27.99 -11.30
CA GLN A 483 20.11 27.55 -12.54
C GLN A 483 19.12 27.54 -13.71
N SER A 484 17.88 27.11 -13.46
CA SER A 484 16.81 27.10 -14.46
C SER A 484 16.43 28.52 -14.85
N LEU A 485 16.26 29.43 -13.90
CA LEU A 485 15.94 30.84 -14.15
C LEU A 485 17.07 31.57 -14.90
N ASN A 486 18.33 31.32 -14.56
CA ASN A 486 19.47 31.86 -15.30
C ASN A 486 19.50 31.34 -16.74
N THR A 487 19.30 30.03 -16.92
CA THR A 487 19.23 29.42 -18.26
C THR A 487 18.06 29.99 -19.07
N ILE A 488 16.92 30.26 -18.43
CA ILE A 488 15.76 30.91 -19.05
C ILE A 488 16.11 32.33 -19.53
N ALA A 489 16.90 33.09 -18.77
CA ALA A 489 17.34 34.43 -19.16
C ALA A 489 18.28 34.44 -20.36
N ASP A 490 19.10 33.39 -20.52
CA ASP A 490 20.03 33.22 -21.65
C ASP A 490 19.34 32.64 -22.89
N LEU A 491 18.30 31.83 -22.70
CA LEU A 491 17.52 31.28 -23.79
C LEU A 491 16.61 32.36 -24.39
N GLU A 492 16.68 32.52 -25.72
CA GLU A 492 15.64 33.25 -26.43
C GLU A 492 14.27 32.61 -26.12
N GLN A 493 13.20 33.42 -26.11
CA GLN A 493 11.81 32.95 -26.02
C GLN A 493 11.39 32.16 -27.28
N ASN A 494 12.08 31.05 -27.51
CA ASN A 494 11.98 30.17 -28.65
C ASN A 494 11.62 28.78 -28.14
N VAL A 495 10.42 28.33 -28.48
CA VAL A 495 9.87 27.05 -28.03
C VAL A 495 10.80 25.87 -28.32
N ASN A 496 11.48 25.83 -29.47
CA ASN A 496 12.36 24.71 -29.83
C ASN A 496 13.60 24.63 -28.94
N SER A 497 14.12 25.79 -28.49
CA SER A 497 15.23 25.85 -27.56
C SER A 497 14.84 25.25 -26.21
N TYR A 498 13.64 25.58 -25.69
CA TYR A 498 13.11 24.98 -24.45
C TYR A 498 12.87 23.48 -24.58
N LEU A 499 12.29 23.01 -25.69
CA LEU A 499 12.06 21.56 -25.88
C LEU A 499 13.36 20.77 -25.96
N THR A 500 14.40 21.35 -26.57
CA THR A 500 15.74 20.75 -26.59
C THR A 500 16.31 20.69 -25.18
N TRP A 501 16.18 21.78 -24.42
CA TRP A 501 16.64 21.86 -23.04
C TRP A 501 15.91 20.89 -22.10
N PHE A 502 14.58 20.80 -22.17
CA PHE A 502 13.78 19.88 -21.33
C PHE A 502 14.13 18.41 -21.53
N LYS A 503 14.51 18.02 -22.75
CA LYS A 503 14.99 16.65 -23.01
C LYS A 503 16.32 16.35 -22.32
N GLN A 504 17.15 17.36 -22.12
CA GLN A 504 18.46 17.23 -21.48
C GLN A 504 18.41 17.43 -19.97
N LYS A 505 17.47 18.28 -19.51
CA LYS A 505 17.32 18.72 -18.12
C LYS A 505 15.84 18.68 -17.69
N PRO A 506 15.24 17.49 -17.55
CA PRO A 506 13.85 17.37 -17.15
C PRO A 506 13.56 17.96 -15.75
N GLU A 507 14.55 18.03 -14.87
CA GLU A 507 14.44 18.68 -13.56
C GLU A 507 14.09 20.18 -13.63
N ALA A 508 14.35 20.84 -14.77
CA ALA A 508 14.08 22.26 -14.97
C ALA A 508 12.64 22.57 -15.41
N ILE A 509 11.89 21.54 -15.84
CA ILE A 509 10.56 21.70 -16.44
C ILE A 509 9.60 22.45 -15.51
N PRO A 510 9.44 22.08 -14.22
CA PRO A 510 8.48 22.76 -13.34
C PRO A 510 8.81 24.24 -13.18
N PHE A 511 10.09 24.58 -12.98
CA PHE A 511 10.54 25.96 -12.79
C PHE A 511 10.37 26.82 -14.04
N ALA A 512 10.64 26.25 -15.22
CA ALA A 512 10.45 26.95 -16.48
C ALA A 512 8.98 27.25 -16.77
N PHE A 513 8.09 26.29 -16.53
CA PHE A 513 6.65 26.54 -16.69
C PHE A 513 6.14 27.53 -15.66
N ASN A 514 6.50 27.39 -14.38
CA ASN A 514 6.12 28.34 -13.33
C ASN A 514 6.54 29.79 -13.67
N HIS A 515 7.78 29.97 -14.15
CA HIS A 515 8.27 31.27 -14.60
C HIS A 515 7.41 31.82 -15.74
N TRP A 516 7.19 31.05 -16.82
CA TRP A 516 6.46 31.56 -17.98
C TRP A 516 4.98 31.82 -17.71
N PHE A 517 4.32 30.99 -16.90
CA PHE A 517 2.94 31.25 -16.49
C PHE A 517 2.81 32.56 -15.70
N THR A 518 3.88 32.99 -15.02
CA THR A 518 3.95 34.25 -14.27
C THR A 518 4.31 35.44 -15.16
N GLU A 519 5.38 35.33 -15.95
CA GLU A 519 5.99 36.45 -16.67
C GLU A 519 5.38 36.72 -18.06
N ASP A 520 5.15 35.66 -18.86
CA ASP A 520 4.53 35.76 -20.18
C ASP A 520 3.60 34.58 -20.45
N MET A 521 2.36 34.79 -20.03
CA MET A 521 1.28 33.81 -20.18
C MET A 521 1.00 33.44 -21.65
N THR A 522 1.28 34.31 -22.62
CA THR A 522 1.09 33.97 -24.04
C THR A 522 2.16 32.98 -24.49
N PHE A 523 3.40 33.22 -24.10
CA PHE A 523 4.51 32.31 -24.37
C PHE A 523 4.30 30.97 -23.64
N ALA A 524 3.90 30.98 -22.37
CA ALA A 524 3.61 29.77 -21.59
C ALA A 524 2.60 28.85 -22.28
N ILE A 525 1.51 29.41 -22.82
CA ILE A 525 0.49 28.64 -23.55
C ILE A 525 1.06 28.05 -24.85
N ASN A 526 1.90 28.79 -25.58
CA ASN A 526 2.52 28.31 -26.80
C ASN A 526 3.56 27.19 -26.53
N LEU A 527 4.34 27.34 -25.46
CA LEU A 527 5.28 26.34 -25.00
C LEU A 527 4.54 25.07 -24.56
N SER A 528 3.50 25.22 -23.72
CA SER A 528 2.64 24.13 -23.25
C SER A 528 2.03 23.36 -24.42
N LYS A 529 1.49 24.07 -25.41
CA LYS A 529 0.89 23.47 -26.62
C LYS A 529 1.85 22.51 -27.32
N THR A 530 3.13 22.89 -27.42
CA THR A 530 4.13 22.11 -28.15
C THR A 530 4.72 21.01 -27.27
N TYR A 531 4.89 21.27 -25.97
CA TYR A 531 5.51 20.34 -25.04
C TYR A 531 4.58 19.20 -24.59
N LEU A 532 3.28 19.45 -24.45
CA LEU A 532 2.30 18.46 -23.96
C LEU A 532 2.36 17.10 -24.69
N GLU A 533 2.75 17.07 -25.97
CA GLU A 533 2.88 15.83 -26.74
C GLU A 533 4.07 14.95 -26.31
N ALA A 534 5.13 15.57 -25.79
CA ALA A 534 6.33 14.89 -25.29
C ALA A 534 6.34 14.74 -23.76
N ALA A 535 5.42 15.41 -23.06
CA ALA A 535 5.29 15.38 -21.62
C ALA A 535 4.82 14.00 -21.11
N GLU A 536 5.37 13.57 -19.99
CA GLU A 536 4.86 12.42 -19.25
C GLU A 536 3.52 12.73 -18.59
N ILE A 537 2.80 11.71 -18.13
CA ILE A 537 1.43 11.84 -17.59
C ILE A 537 1.37 12.92 -16.49
N ASP A 538 2.29 12.87 -15.53
CA ASP A 538 2.33 13.83 -14.44
C ASP A 538 2.58 15.27 -14.93
N GLN A 539 3.46 15.44 -15.91
CA GLN A 539 3.72 16.75 -16.52
C GLN A 539 2.51 17.23 -17.33
N GLN A 540 1.77 16.33 -17.98
CA GLN A 540 0.53 16.66 -18.68
C GLN A 540 -0.55 17.15 -17.71
N LEU A 541 -0.74 16.44 -16.59
CA LEU A 541 -1.68 16.81 -15.53
C LEU A 541 -1.34 18.18 -14.93
N MET A 542 -0.08 18.41 -14.58
CA MET A 542 0.44 19.71 -14.15
C MET A 542 0.06 20.82 -15.14
N LEU A 543 0.36 20.62 -16.43
CA LEU A 543 0.08 21.63 -17.46
C LEU A 543 -1.41 21.85 -17.68
N PHE A 544 -2.24 20.82 -17.62
CA PHE A 544 -3.69 20.98 -17.74
C PHE A 544 -4.25 21.81 -16.58
N GLN A 545 -3.77 21.55 -15.36
CA GLN A 545 -4.15 22.31 -14.17
C GLN A 545 -3.74 23.78 -14.32
N GLU A 546 -2.49 24.07 -14.68
CA GLU A 546 -2.01 25.46 -14.88
C GLU A 546 -2.73 26.19 -16.01
N LEU A 547 -2.98 25.54 -17.14
CA LEU A 547 -3.74 26.12 -18.24
C LEU A 547 -5.19 26.48 -17.85
N SER A 548 -5.74 25.84 -16.81
CA SER A 548 -7.10 26.08 -16.33
C SER A 548 -7.23 27.28 -15.39
N LYS A 549 -6.17 27.54 -14.63
CA LYS A 549 -5.98 28.73 -13.78
C LYS A 549 -5.91 30.01 -14.59
N VAL A 550 -5.58 29.88 -15.88
CA VAL A 550 -5.39 30.99 -16.80
C VAL A 550 -6.72 31.39 -17.47
N ASN A 551 -7.19 32.62 -17.23
CA ASN A 551 -8.37 33.18 -17.93
C ASN A 551 -8.07 33.63 -19.38
N HIS A 552 -7.44 32.78 -20.19
CA HIS A 552 -6.99 33.14 -21.55
C HIS A 552 -7.68 32.31 -22.65
N LYS A 553 -8.13 32.97 -23.72
CA LYS A 553 -8.85 32.32 -24.84
C LYS A 553 -8.03 31.20 -25.49
N ARG A 554 -6.71 31.37 -25.63
CA ARG A 554 -5.84 30.33 -26.23
C ARG A 554 -5.64 29.12 -25.31
N ALA A 555 -5.59 29.32 -23.98
CA ALA A 555 -5.49 28.22 -23.02
C ALA A 555 -6.79 27.38 -23.02
N LYS A 556 -7.95 28.05 -22.94
CA LYS A 556 -9.26 27.39 -23.07
C LYS A 556 -9.41 26.65 -24.40
N LYS A 557 -8.90 27.22 -25.50
CA LYS A 557 -8.87 26.54 -26.80
C LYS A 557 -7.94 25.33 -26.76
N LEU A 558 -6.74 25.45 -26.20
CA LEU A 558 -5.77 24.36 -26.10
C LEU A 558 -6.31 23.17 -25.30
N LEU A 559 -6.90 23.41 -24.13
CA LEU A 559 -7.55 22.37 -23.33
C LEU A 559 -8.67 21.68 -24.11
N LYS A 560 -9.54 22.45 -24.79
CA LYS A 560 -10.60 21.88 -25.65
C LYS A 560 -10.07 21.13 -26.86
N ASP A 561 -8.96 21.58 -27.45
CA ASP A 561 -8.32 20.90 -28.56
C ASP A 561 -7.70 19.57 -28.10
N TRP A 562 -7.10 19.54 -26.89
CA TRP A 562 -6.63 18.32 -26.23
C TRP A 562 -7.76 17.38 -25.85
N GLN A 563 -8.88 17.89 -25.32
CA GLN A 563 -10.08 17.10 -25.02
C GLN A 563 -10.63 16.37 -26.27
N LYS A 564 -10.43 16.95 -27.46
CA LYS A 564 -10.83 16.33 -28.74
C LYS A 564 -9.83 15.28 -29.23
N ARG A 565 -8.63 15.16 -28.65
CA ARG A 565 -7.62 14.13 -29.00
C ARG A 565 -7.98 12.78 -28.37
N GLU A 566 -7.34 11.72 -28.84
CA GLU A 566 -7.40 10.41 -28.19
C GLU A 566 -6.43 10.45 -27.01
N ASN A 567 -6.92 10.53 -25.77
CA ASN A 567 -6.06 10.56 -24.58
C ASN A 567 -6.28 9.33 -23.71
N ILE A 568 -5.41 9.10 -22.73
CA ILE A 568 -5.68 8.11 -21.69
C ILE A 568 -6.81 8.61 -20.78
N PRO A 569 -7.59 7.73 -20.12
CA PRO A 569 -8.84 8.14 -19.48
C PRO A 569 -8.64 9.07 -18.28
N LEU A 570 -7.52 8.89 -17.57
CA LEU A 570 -7.03 9.82 -16.56
C LEU A 570 -6.93 11.26 -17.09
N ILE A 571 -6.38 11.42 -18.30
CA ILE A 571 -6.27 12.72 -18.97
C ILE A 571 -7.64 13.18 -19.46
N GLU A 572 -8.47 12.30 -20.02
CA GLU A 572 -9.80 12.70 -20.53
C GLU A 572 -10.69 13.25 -19.40
N VAL A 573 -10.75 12.56 -18.26
CA VAL A 573 -11.55 12.99 -17.11
C VAL A 573 -10.94 14.21 -16.42
N SER A 574 -9.61 14.25 -16.28
CA SER A 574 -8.92 15.44 -15.77
C SER A 574 -9.24 16.65 -16.65
N LEU A 575 -9.11 16.53 -17.97
CA LEU A 575 -9.45 17.59 -18.93
C LEU A 575 -10.93 18.00 -18.85
N GLU A 576 -11.86 17.05 -18.76
CA GLU A 576 -13.30 17.35 -18.70
C GLU A 576 -13.65 18.19 -17.47
N LYS A 577 -13.18 17.79 -16.29
CA LYS A 577 -13.40 18.55 -15.04
C LYS A 577 -12.69 19.89 -15.04
N THR A 578 -11.45 19.92 -15.53
CA THR A 578 -10.65 21.15 -15.70
C THR A 578 -11.37 22.16 -16.60
N ILE A 579 -12.06 21.69 -17.66
CA ILE A 579 -12.83 22.54 -18.58
C ILE A 579 -14.20 22.95 -18.00
N LEU A 580 -14.87 22.07 -17.25
CA LEU A 580 -16.17 22.33 -16.63
C LEU A 580 -16.08 23.34 -15.47
N PHE A 581 -14.97 23.33 -14.75
CA PHE A 581 -14.71 24.18 -13.60
C PHE A 581 -13.37 24.91 -13.76
N PRO A 582 -13.21 25.87 -14.66
CA PRO A 582 -11.95 26.60 -14.74
C PRO A 582 -11.74 27.39 -13.43
N GLU A 583 -10.59 27.18 -12.76
CA GLU A 583 -10.23 27.87 -11.50
C GLU A 583 -10.28 29.40 -11.62
N SER A 584 -10.09 29.92 -12.84
CA SER A 584 -10.15 31.34 -13.17
C SER A 584 -11.55 31.99 -13.12
N ASP A 585 -12.64 31.22 -12.95
CA ASP A 585 -14.01 31.72 -13.05
C ASP A 585 -14.71 31.78 -11.67
N ASN A 586 -15.54 32.80 -11.45
CA ASN A 586 -16.26 33.04 -10.18
C ASN A 586 -17.22 31.86 -9.82
N ARG A 587 -17.43 30.94 -10.76
CA ARG A 587 -18.15 29.67 -10.56
C ARG A 587 -17.42 28.72 -9.62
N PHE A 588 -16.09 28.73 -9.59
CA PHE A 588 -15.30 27.94 -8.64
C PHE A 588 -15.58 28.39 -7.20
N GLN A 589 -15.61 29.71 -6.96
CA GLN A 589 -15.98 30.29 -5.67
C GLN A 589 -17.46 30.03 -5.29
N GLN A 590 -18.36 29.97 -6.28
CA GLN A 590 -19.75 29.55 -6.05
C GLN A 590 -19.90 28.05 -5.79
N PHE A 591 -19.07 27.21 -6.42
CA PHE A 591 -19.01 25.77 -6.22
C PHE A 591 -18.52 25.46 -4.79
N LYS A 592 -17.41 26.09 -4.36
CA LYS A 592 -16.91 26.06 -2.98
C LYS A 592 -17.99 26.39 -1.95
N LYS A 593 -18.76 27.45 -2.19
CA LYS A 593 -19.85 27.88 -1.29
C LYS A 593 -21.06 26.95 -1.24
N LYS A 594 -21.27 26.12 -2.27
CA LYS A 594 -22.47 25.27 -2.39
C LYS A 594 -22.25 23.82 -2.00
N GLU A 595 -21.07 23.27 -2.26
CA GLU A 595 -20.80 21.84 -2.08
C GLU A 595 -19.72 21.55 -1.04
N GLU A 596 -19.09 22.56 -0.41
CA GLU A 596 -17.97 22.38 0.54
C GLU A 596 -16.80 21.55 -0.03
N ILE A 597 -16.67 21.44 -1.36
CA ILE A 597 -15.67 20.61 -2.04
C ILE A 597 -14.86 21.45 -3.03
N TYR A 598 -13.55 21.29 -3.02
CA TYR A 598 -12.62 21.98 -3.93
C TYR A 598 -12.53 21.22 -5.26
N LEU A 599 -12.49 21.92 -6.40
CA LEU A 599 -12.25 21.30 -7.72
C LEU A 599 -11.00 20.42 -7.71
N ASP A 600 -9.94 20.88 -7.05
CA ASP A 600 -8.75 20.07 -6.85
C ASP A 600 -9.14 18.75 -6.19
N GLU A 601 -9.97 18.71 -5.14
CA GLU A 601 -10.44 17.45 -4.53
C GLU A 601 -11.23 16.57 -5.50
N VAL A 602 -12.02 17.15 -6.41
CA VAL A 602 -12.77 16.41 -7.44
C VAL A 602 -11.84 15.84 -8.51
N LEU A 603 -10.93 16.65 -9.06
CA LEU A 603 -9.91 16.21 -10.02
C LEU A 603 -9.05 15.11 -9.40
N ASN A 604 -8.57 15.34 -8.18
CA ASN A 604 -7.74 14.41 -7.44
C ASN A 604 -8.48 13.10 -7.07
N SER A 605 -9.78 13.15 -6.78
CA SER A 605 -10.61 11.94 -6.59
C SER A 605 -10.68 11.09 -7.85
N LEU A 606 -10.74 11.73 -9.02
CA LEU A 606 -10.80 11.02 -10.29
C LEU A 606 -9.44 10.41 -10.60
N GLU A 607 -8.34 11.14 -10.41
CA GLU A 607 -6.99 10.59 -10.58
C GLU A 607 -6.75 9.34 -9.72
N LYS A 608 -7.26 9.33 -8.47
CA LYS A 608 -7.24 8.18 -7.56
C LYS A 608 -8.05 6.99 -8.08
N GLN A 609 -9.22 7.23 -8.67
CA GLN A 609 -10.05 6.17 -9.28
C GLN A 609 -9.42 5.63 -10.57
N PHE A 610 -8.71 6.46 -11.34
CA PHE A 610 -8.04 6.07 -12.59
C PHE A 610 -6.71 5.34 -12.39
N ALA A 611 -5.94 5.64 -11.34
CA ALA A 611 -4.71 4.89 -11.03
C ALA A 611 -4.98 3.38 -10.83
N PHE A 612 -6.17 3.04 -10.34
CA PHE A 612 -6.62 1.68 -10.09
C PHE A 612 -7.04 0.91 -11.36
N ILE A 613 -7.37 1.62 -12.44
CA ILE A 613 -7.87 1.08 -13.72
C ILE A 613 -6.78 0.34 -14.53
N HIS A 614 -5.53 0.39 -14.07
CA HIS A 614 -4.39 -0.31 -14.68
C HIS A 614 -4.12 -1.73 -14.14
N SER A 615 -4.99 -2.29 -13.29
CA SER A 615 -4.79 -3.63 -12.70
C SER A 615 -5.07 -4.84 -13.62
N GLY A 616 -5.40 -4.63 -14.90
CA GLY A 616 -5.37 -5.71 -15.91
C GLY A 616 -6.62 -6.57 -16.08
N ALA A 617 -7.80 -6.18 -15.60
CA ALA A 617 -9.04 -6.98 -15.60
C ALA A 617 -9.74 -7.21 -16.97
N THR A 618 -9.05 -7.08 -18.10
CA THR A 618 -9.57 -7.51 -19.41
C THR A 618 -8.48 -8.32 -20.11
N THR A 619 -8.86 -9.32 -20.91
CA THR A 619 -7.98 -10.25 -21.68
C THR A 619 -6.97 -9.56 -22.62
N LYS A 620 -6.90 -8.22 -22.58
CA LYS A 620 -6.19 -7.36 -23.53
C LYS A 620 -6.54 -7.73 -24.96
N THR A 621 -7.71 -8.33 -25.21
CA THR A 621 -8.17 -8.77 -26.53
C THR A 621 -9.64 -8.41 -26.79
N ILE A 622 -9.95 -8.16 -28.06
CA ILE A 622 -11.31 -7.89 -28.55
C ILE A 622 -11.48 -8.60 -29.89
N GLU A 623 -12.62 -9.22 -30.13
CA GLU A 623 -12.92 -9.81 -31.43
C GLU A 623 -13.58 -8.78 -32.34
N ILE A 624 -13.28 -8.86 -33.64
CA ILE A 624 -13.87 -8.01 -34.66
C ILE A 624 -14.40 -8.84 -35.81
N GLN A 625 -15.59 -8.48 -36.26
CA GLN A 625 -16.14 -8.88 -37.56
C GLN A 625 -16.41 -7.62 -38.36
N TYR A 626 -16.18 -7.63 -39.66
CA TYR A 626 -16.29 -6.43 -40.47
C TYR A 626 -16.78 -6.74 -41.90
N GLU A 627 -17.46 -5.77 -42.51
CA GLU A 627 -17.96 -5.86 -43.87
C GLU A 627 -17.29 -4.80 -44.74
N HIS A 628 -16.64 -5.26 -45.81
CA HIS A 628 -16.13 -4.38 -46.87
C HIS A 628 -17.23 -4.14 -47.90
N PRO A 629 -17.22 -2.98 -48.61
CA PRO A 629 -18.22 -2.67 -49.63
C PRO A 629 -18.39 -3.76 -50.72
N GLU A 630 -17.31 -4.51 -51.00
CA GLU A 630 -17.24 -5.47 -52.10
C GLU A 630 -17.30 -6.95 -51.66
N SER A 631 -17.23 -7.22 -50.35
CA SER A 631 -17.24 -8.59 -49.82
C SER A 631 -17.59 -8.62 -48.33
N LYS A 632 -18.40 -9.61 -47.94
CA LYS A 632 -18.71 -9.89 -46.55
C LYS A 632 -17.66 -10.83 -45.97
N ASP A 633 -16.95 -10.40 -44.92
CA ASP A 633 -16.09 -11.30 -44.14
C ASP A 633 -16.89 -11.81 -42.93
N ASP A 634 -17.36 -13.05 -43.02
CA ASP A 634 -18.12 -13.66 -41.94
C ASP A 634 -17.22 -14.21 -40.81
N LYS A 635 -15.90 -14.04 -40.89
CA LYS A 635 -14.96 -14.52 -39.87
C LYS A 635 -14.70 -13.48 -38.79
N TRP A 636 -14.59 -13.97 -37.55
CA TRP A 636 -14.11 -13.19 -36.41
C TRP A 636 -12.58 -13.16 -36.39
N HIS A 637 -12.01 -12.00 -36.10
CA HIS A 637 -10.58 -11.79 -35.95
C HIS A 637 -10.30 -11.28 -34.53
N THR A 638 -9.31 -11.85 -33.84
CA THR A 638 -8.94 -11.43 -32.49
C THR A 638 -7.86 -10.36 -32.53
N LEU A 639 -8.07 -9.24 -31.83
CA LEU A 639 -7.19 -8.10 -31.80
C LEU A 639 -6.69 -7.83 -30.39
N LYS A 640 -5.40 -7.49 -30.25
CA LYS A 640 -4.81 -7.16 -28.95
C LYS A 640 -4.90 -5.66 -28.67
N MET A 641 -5.33 -5.30 -27.46
CA MET A 641 -5.28 -3.94 -26.93
C MET A 641 -3.82 -3.50 -26.78
N ASN A 642 -3.57 -2.19 -26.91
CA ASN A 642 -2.23 -1.66 -26.74
C ASN A 642 -1.82 -1.63 -25.24
N LYS A 643 -0.55 -1.32 -24.98
CA LYS A 643 0.01 -1.19 -23.62
C LYS A 643 -0.69 -0.16 -22.72
N ASN A 644 -1.53 0.72 -23.28
CA ASN A 644 -2.24 1.78 -22.55
C ASN A 644 -3.72 1.44 -22.31
N GLY A 645 -4.20 0.23 -22.63
CA GLY A 645 -5.59 -0.18 -22.38
C GLY A 645 -6.60 0.32 -23.41
N PHE A 646 -6.16 0.64 -24.64
CA PHE A 646 -7.03 1.09 -25.74
C PHE A 646 -7.01 0.16 -26.94
N PHE A 647 -8.10 0.19 -27.69
CA PHE A 647 -8.25 -0.49 -28.97
C PHE A 647 -8.64 0.48 -30.10
N TYR A 648 -7.93 0.40 -31.22
CA TYR A 648 -8.08 1.26 -32.41
C TYR A 648 -8.53 0.43 -33.62
N PRO A 649 -9.83 0.13 -33.76
CA PRO A 649 -10.33 -0.74 -34.83
C PRO A 649 -9.93 -0.29 -36.23
N GLY A 650 -9.95 1.02 -36.50
CA GLY A 650 -9.59 1.57 -37.82
C GLY A 650 -8.10 1.45 -38.19
N LYS A 651 -7.22 1.16 -37.23
CA LYS A 651 -5.77 0.97 -37.49
C LYS A 651 -5.44 -0.48 -37.88
N HIS A 652 -6.36 -1.43 -37.70
CA HIS A 652 -6.10 -2.82 -38.03
C HIS A 652 -6.10 -3.06 -39.56
N PRO A 653 -5.04 -3.68 -40.14
CA PRO A 653 -4.88 -3.82 -41.59
C PRO A 653 -6.06 -4.52 -42.29
N ALA A 654 -6.68 -5.50 -41.64
CA ALA A 654 -7.79 -6.28 -42.21
C ALA A 654 -9.12 -5.50 -42.24
N VAL A 655 -9.24 -4.47 -41.42
CA VAL A 655 -10.49 -3.74 -41.12
C VAL A 655 -10.50 -2.35 -41.78
N LYS A 656 -9.34 -1.91 -42.26
CA LYS A 656 -9.15 -0.66 -42.97
C LYS A 656 -10.12 -0.58 -44.16
N LYS A 657 -11.02 0.43 -44.16
CA LYS A 657 -12.11 0.66 -45.15
C LYS A 657 -13.36 -0.21 -45.02
N ALA A 658 -13.55 -0.92 -43.91
CA ALA A 658 -14.82 -1.59 -43.64
C ALA A 658 -15.95 -0.58 -43.43
N ASN A 659 -17.10 -0.79 -44.07
CA ASN A 659 -18.29 0.05 -43.93
C ASN A 659 -19.05 -0.22 -42.63
N LYS A 660 -18.94 -1.44 -42.11
CA LYS A 660 -19.54 -1.86 -40.84
C LYS A 660 -18.59 -2.77 -40.09
N ALA A 661 -18.66 -2.71 -38.78
CA ALA A 661 -18.02 -3.72 -37.95
C ALA A 661 -18.79 -3.96 -36.66
N ILE A 662 -18.61 -5.15 -36.15
CA ILE A 662 -19.11 -5.58 -34.86
C ILE A 662 -17.88 -5.89 -34.03
N LEU A 663 -17.65 -5.07 -33.02
CA LEU A 663 -16.69 -5.38 -31.97
C LEU A 663 -17.40 -6.26 -30.97
N ARG A 664 -16.71 -7.30 -30.51
CA ARG A 664 -17.22 -8.19 -29.49
C ARG A 664 -16.18 -8.38 -28.41
N THR A 665 -16.60 -8.20 -27.18
CA THR A 665 -15.88 -8.69 -26.03
C THR A 665 -16.83 -9.45 -25.13
N THR A 666 -16.27 -10.31 -24.31
CA THR A 666 -17.01 -11.03 -23.27
C THR A 666 -16.50 -10.54 -21.94
N VAL A 667 -17.43 -10.10 -21.09
CA VAL A 667 -17.13 -9.80 -19.70
C VAL A 667 -18.02 -10.64 -18.82
N TYR A 668 -17.50 -11.06 -17.68
CA TYR A 668 -18.29 -11.77 -16.71
C TYR A 668 -18.60 -10.87 -15.54
N ALA A 669 -19.89 -10.58 -15.30
CA ALA A 669 -20.32 -9.66 -14.26
C ALA A 669 -20.81 -10.42 -13.02
N ARG A 670 -20.27 -10.10 -11.84
CA ARG A 670 -20.61 -10.77 -10.58
C ARG A 670 -21.97 -10.41 -10.02
N LYS A 671 -22.47 -9.24 -10.38
CA LYS A 671 -23.84 -8.78 -10.07
C LYS A 671 -24.38 -7.96 -11.23
N THR A 672 -25.71 -7.92 -11.34
CA THR A 672 -26.36 -7.03 -12.31
C THR A 672 -26.03 -5.60 -11.95
N GLY A 673 -25.53 -4.86 -12.94
CA GLY A 673 -25.02 -3.52 -12.73
C GLY A 673 -24.75 -2.83 -14.04
N MET A 674 -24.07 -1.71 -13.93
CA MET A 674 -23.65 -0.92 -15.07
C MET A 674 -22.14 -0.94 -15.11
N ILE A 675 -21.58 -1.25 -16.28
CA ILE A 675 -20.17 -0.98 -16.55
C ILE A 675 -20.09 0.20 -17.50
N THR A 676 -19.04 0.99 -17.33
CA THR A 676 -18.77 2.12 -18.22
C THR A 676 -17.71 1.71 -19.22
N CYS A 677 -18.12 1.70 -20.48
CA CYS A 677 -17.22 1.64 -21.61
C CYS A 677 -17.07 3.05 -22.18
N TYR A 678 -15.87 3.42 -22.59
CA TYR A 678 -15.62 4.68 -23.27
C TYR A 678 -15.48 4.40 -24.75
N LEU A 679 -16.39 4.96 -25.56
CA LEU A 679 -16.31 4.90 -27.01
C LEU A 679 -16.17 6.30 -27.59
N LYS A 680 -15.14 6.47 -28.39
CA LYS A 680 -14.95 7.64 -29.23
C LYS A 680 -15.24 7.28 -30.68
N THR A 681 -16.30 7.85 -31.25
CA THR A 681 -16.71 7.59 -32.64
C THR A 681 -17.36 8.83 -33.27
N ASN A 682 -17.28 8.96 -34.59
CA ASN A 682 -17.95 10.01 -35.38
C ASN A 682 -19.20 9.47 -36.12
N ARG A 683 -19.61 8.25 -35.80
CA ARG A 683 -20.71 7.53 -36.46
C ARG A 683 -21.61 6.89 -35.43
N LYS A 684 -22.76 6.41 -35.89
CA LYS A 684 -23.68 5.68 -35.03
C LYS A 684 -23.00 4.44 -34.49
N ALA A 685 -23.08 4.27 -33.19
CA ALA A 685 -22.72 3.05 -32.53
C ALA A 685 -23.91 2.58 -31.71
N SER A 686 -24.20 1.30 -31.77
CA SER A 686 -25.16 0.69 -30.87
C SER A 686 -24.46 -0.37 -30.06
N THR A 687 -24.79 -0.43 -28.80
CA THR A 687 -24.36 -1.53 -27.95
C THR A 687 -25.45 -2.56 -27.85
N LYS A 688 -25.04 -3.80 -27.74
CA LYS A 688 -25.91 -4.93 -27.56
C LYS A 688 -25.29 -5.81 -26.50
N THR A 689 -25.99 -6.04 -25.40
CA THR A 689 -25.57 -6.99 -24.39
C THR A 689 -26.45 -8.22 -24.48
N GLN A 690 -25.86 -9.39 -24.72
CA GLN A 690 -26.61 -10.66 -24.83
C GLN A 690 -27.82 -10.60 -25.79
N GLY A 691 -27.73 -9.83 -26.88
CA GLY A 691 -28.83 -9.70 -27.82
C GLY A 691 -29.86 -8.60 -27.49
N ILE A 692 -29.81 -8.02 -26.30
CA ILE A 692 -30.64 -6.88 -25.89
C ILE A 692 -29.95 -5.59 -26.35
N MET A 693 -30.66 -4.74 -27.09
CA MET A 693 -30.11 -3.42 -27.45
C MET A 693 -29.90 -2.58 -26.20
N GLY A 694 -28.65 -2.19 -25.98
CA GLY A 694 -28.25 -1.25 -24.95
C GLY A 694 -28.27 0.18 -25.48
N THR A 695 -27.38 0.99 -24.91
CA THR A 695 -27.18 2.38 -25.30
C THR A 695 -26.89 2.49 -26.78
N THR A 696 -27.74 3.22 -27.50
CA THR A 696 -27.49 3.61 -28.88
C THR A 696 -26.93 5.02 -28.87
N ILE A 697 -25.66 5.15 -29.25
CA ILE A 697 -25.05 6.45 -29.52
C ILE A 697 -25.49 6.86 -30.92
N THR A 698 -26.50 7.70 -30.96
CA THR A 698 -26.82 8.46 -32.17
C THR A 698 -26.11 9.79 -32.08
N ASN A 699 -25.07 9.99 -32.90
CA ASN A 699 -24.63 11.36 -33.18
C ASN A 699 -25.74 12.02 -34.02
N PRO A 700 -26.48 13.01 -33.50
CA PRO A 700 -27.60 13.64 -34.21
C PRO A 700 -27.13 14.39 -35.46
N ASN A 701 -25.86 14.79 -35.49
CA ASN A 701 -25.21 15.54 -36.55
C ASN A 701 -24.07 14.72 -37.13
N MET A 702 -24.37 13.83 -38.09
CA MET A 702 -23.35 13.03 -38.84
C MET A 702 -22.24 13.85 -39.54
N SER A 703 -22.30 15.18 -39.44
CA SER A 703 -21.38 16.18 -39.98
C SER A 703 -20.39 16.78 -38.96
N GLU A 704 -20.51 16.52 -37.64
CA GLU A 704 -19.63 17.14 -36.62
C GLU A 704 -18.88 16.10 -35.76
N GLY A 705 -17.57 15.94 -36.02
CA GLY A 705 -16.55 15.47 -35.06
C GLY A 705 -16.69 14.05 -34.47
N PHE A 706 -15.65 13.63 -33.74
CA PHE A 706 -15.70 12.44 -32.87
C PHE A 706 -16.29 12.84 -31.51
N GLU A 707 -17.28 12.11 -31.03
CA GLU A 707 -17.89 12.28 -29.71
C GLU A 707 -17.35 11.19 -28.79
N LEU A 708 -16.79 11.57 -27.63
CA LEU A 708 -16.50 10.62 -26.56
C LEU A 708 -17.80 10.42 -25.79
N SER A 709 -18.34 9.22 -25.88
CA SER A 709 -19.57 8.87 -25.20
C SER A 709 -19.27 7.83 -24.15
N GLU A 710 -19.70 8.11 -22.92
CA GLU A 710 -19.84 7.09 -21.91
C GLU A 710 -20.94 6.13 -22.37
N ILE A 711 -20.54 4.91 -22.66
CA ILE A 711 -21.45 3.82 -22.89
C ILE A 711 -21.65 3.13 -21.55
N THR A 712 -22.79 3.41 -20.96
CA THR A 712 -23.32 2.53 -19.93
C THR A 712 -23.76 1.24 -20.59
N VAL A 713 -23.05 0.15 -20.30
CA VAL A 713 -23.46 -1.19 -20.66
C VAL A 713 -24.12 -1.79 -19.44
N ILE A 714 -25.42 -2.06 -19.53
CA ILE A 714 -26.09 -2.88 -18.53
C ILE A 714 -25.55 -4.28 -18.72
N VAL A 715 -24.88 -4.76 -17.68
CA VAL A 715 -24.47 -6.15 -17.58
C VAL A 715 -25.44 -6.85 -16.65
N GLN A 716 -25.92 -8.00 -17.10
CA GLN A 716 -26.61 -8.91 -16.21
C GLN A 716 -25.57 -9.70 -15.45
N LYS A 717 -25.88 -10.10 -14.23
CA LYS A 717 -25.09 -11.11 -13.55
C LYS A 717 -24.84 -12.32 -14.47
N GLY A 718 -23.59 -12.76 -14.61
CA GLY A 718 -23.19 -13.82 -15.53
C GLY A 718 -22.33 -13.37 -16.71
N LEU A 719 -22.18 -14.25 -17.70
CA LEU A 719 -21.40 -13.98 -18.92
C LEU A 719 -22.15 -13.03 -19.84
N ASN A 720 -21.61 -11.85 -20.07
CA ASN A 720 -22.16 -10.87 -20.98
C ASN A 720 -21.32 -10.83 -22.25
N THR A 721 -21.93 -11.16 -23.39
CA THR A 721 -21.39 -10.77 -24.68
C THR A 721 -21.78 -9.33 -24.91
N ILE A 722 -20.78 -8.45 -24.96
CA ILE A 722 -20.94 -7.04 -25.30
C ILE A 722 -20.55 -6.91 -26.76
N GLU A 723 -21.52 -6.59 -27.59
CA GLU A 723 -21.31 -6.25 -28.98
C GLU A 723 -21.48 -4.75 -29.16
N ILE A 724 -20.52 -4.14 -29.85
CA ILE A 724 -20.58 -2.74 -30.22
C ILE A 724 -20.58 -2.72 -31.74
N GLN A 725 -21.75 -2.45 -32.29
CA GLN A 725 -21.96 -2.33 -33.72
C GLN A 725 -21.61 -0.90 -34.12
N MET A 726 -20.70 -0.77 -35.07
CA MET A 726 -20.17 0.50 -35.52
C MET A 726 -20.30 0.59 -37.04
N GLU A 727 -20.77 1.74 -37.51
CA GLU A 727 -20.72 2.11 -38.92
C GLU A 727 -19.41 2.85 -39.18
N ASN A 728 -18.55 2.34 -40.08
CA ASN A 728 -17.22 2.87 -40.39
C ASN A 728 -16.26 3.02 -39.17
N LEU A 729 -15.12 2.34 -39.22
CA LEU A 729 -14.20 2.26 -38.10
C LEU A 729 -13.04 3.28 -38.14
N GLU A 730 -12.97 4.08 -39.19
CA GLU A 730 -11.88 5.03 -39.39
C GLU A 730 -11.88 6.10 -38.28
N GLY A 731 -10.81 6.10 -37.46
CA GLY A 731 -10.62 7.04 -36.34
C GLY A 731 -11.40 6.72 -35.05
N SER A 732 -12.08 5.56 -34.98
CA SER A 732 -12.76 5.14 -33.75
C SER A 732 -11.79 4.59 -32.70
N VAL A 733 -12.06 4.85 -31.41
CA VAL A 733 -11.30 4.35 -30.25
C VAL A 733 -12.24 3.81 -29.20
N ILE A 734 -11.88 2.68 -28.60
CA ILE A 734 -12.62 2.10 -27.49
C ILE A 734 -11.69 1.69 -26.35
N SER A 735 -12.16 1.90 -25.12
CA SER A 735 -11.56 1.36 -23.91
C SER A 735 -12.63 0.86 -22.93
N PHE A 736 -12.30 -0.23 -22.25
CA PHE A 736 -13.09 -0.78 -21.17
C PHE A 736 -12.35 -0.48 -19.86
N LEU A 737 -12.97 0.30 -18.97
CA LEU A 737 -12.40 0.60 -17.66
C LEU A 737 -13.30 0.00 -16.58
N PRO A 738 -12.75 -0.58 -15.51
CA PRO A 738 -13.53 -0.85 -14.32
C PRO A 738 -13.62 0.44 -13.48
N VAL A 739 -14.79 1.10 -13.45
CA VAL A 739 -15.08 2.12 -12.42
C VAL A 739 -15.38 1.46 -11.07
N GLU A 740 -15.61 0.15 -11.05
CA GLU A 740 -15.67 -0.65 -9.83
C GLU A 740 -15.00 -2.00 -10.11
N SER A 741 -13.75 -2.23 -9.69
CA SER A 741 -13.10 -3.55 -9.82
C SER A 741 -13.95 -4.68 -9.25
N LYS A 742 -14.88 -4.35 -8.36
CA LYS A 742 -15.84 -5.26 -7.74
C LYS A 742 -16.90 -5.88 -8.64
N LEU A 743 -17.09 -5.39 -9.86
CA LEU A 743 -18.20 -5.82 -10.73
C LEU A 743 -17.84 -6.91 -11.74
N LEU A 744 -16.60 -6.96 -12.21
CA LEU A 744 -16.19 -7.79 -13.33
C LEU A 744 -15.14 -8.82 -12.92
N LEU A 745 -15.20 -9.99 -13.54
CA LEU A 745 -14.12 -10.99 -13.48
C LEU A 745 -13.33 -10.97 -14.79
N ASP A 746 -12.05 -11.28 -14.66
CA ASP A 746 -11.19 -11.52 -15.82
C ASP A 746 -11.77 -12.70 -16.65
N PRO A 747 -11.98 -12.55 -17.96
CA PRO A 747 -12.52 -13.61 -18.81
C PRO A 747 -11.65 -14.88 -18.89
N GLU A 748 -10.37 -14.82 -18.52
CA GLU A 748 -9.52 -16.01 -18.41
C GLU A 748 -9.81 -16.83 -17.13
N GLU A 749 -10.62 -16.28 -16.22
CA GLU A 749 -10.96 -16.93 -14.96
C GLU A 749 -11.98 -18.05 -15.13
N LYS A 750 -11.69 -19.17 -14.47
CA LYS A 750 -12.52 -20.37 -14.52
C LYS A 750 -13.42 -20.44 -13.28
N PHE A 751 -14.73 -20.53 -13.50
CA PHE A 751 -15.75 -20.72 -12.45
C PHE A 751 -16.97 -21.49 -13.02
N THR A 752 -17.90 -21.91 -12.16
CA THR A 752 -19.15 -22.64 -12.46
C THR A 752 -20.34 -21.90 -11.86
N GLU A 753 -21.38 -21.66 -12.64
CA GLU A 753 -22.62 -21.04 -12.13
C GLU A 753 -23.53 -22.03 -11.41
N VAL A 754 -24.12 -21.60 -10.31
CA VAL A 754 -25.14 -22.35 -9.55
C VAL A 754 -26.37 -21.48 -9.25
N ASN A 755 -27.51 -22.14 -9.03
CA ASN A 755 -28.79 -21.50 -8.75
C ASN A 755 -29.45 -22.12 -7.52
N HIS A 756 -29.91 -21.28 -6.59
CA HIS A 756 -30.44 -21.69 -5.29
C HIS A 756 -31.23 -20.56 -4.61
N LEU A 757 -31.94 -20.87 -3.52
CA LEU A 757 -32.79 -19.92 -2.79
C LEU A 757 -32.03 -18.76 -2.15
N ALA A 758 -30.75 -18.97 -1.81
CA ALA A 758 -29.86 -17.95 -1.22
C ALA A 758 -29.16 -17.06 -2.26
N LYS A 759 -29.28 -17.33 -3.56
CA LYS A 759 -28.66 -16.52 -4.61
C LYS A 759 -29.21 -15.08 -4.56
N ASP A 760 -28.31 -14.11 -4.62
CA ASP A 760 -28.60 -12.66 -4.53
C ASP A 760 -29.29 -12.23 -3.23
N LYS A 761 -29.10 -12.97 -2.13
CA LYS A 761 -29.64 -12.64 -0.81
C LYS A 761 -28.62 -11.94 0.06
N THR A 762 -29.12 -11.12 0.99
CA THR A 762 -28.24 -10.34 1.87
C THR A 762 -27.55 -11.24 2.88
N VAL A 763 -26.25 -11.02 3.03
CA VAL A 763 -25.41 -11.66 4.05
C VAL A 763 -25.08 -10.65 5.15
N THR A 764 -25.36 -11.01 6.40
CA THR A 764 -24.81 -10.32 7.58
C THR A 764 -23.62 -11.11 8.07
N TYR A 765 -22.47 -10.45 8.17
CA TYR A 765 -21.24 -11.05 8.66
C TYR A 765 -21.16 -10.84 10.17
N LEU A 766 -21.25 -11.92 10.94
CA LEU A 766 -21.00 -11.90 12.38
C LEU A 766 -19.49 -11.96 12.67
N THR A 767 -18.77 -12.61 11.76
CA THR A 767 -17.32 -12.56 11.66
C THR A 767 -16.96 -12.07 10.26
N GLN A 768 -16.28 -10.92 10.19
CA GLN A 768 -15.94 -10.29 8.92
C GLN A 768 -14.91 -11.14 8.15
N TYR A 769 -15.09 -11.27 6.83
CA TYR A 769 -14.08 -11.87 5.94
C TYR A 769 -12.84 -10.99 5.86
N SER A 770 -11.71 -11.55 5.43
CA SER A 770 -10.45 -10.81 5.23
C SER A 770 -10.58 -9.74 4.13
N ASP A 771 -10.02 -8.56 4.37
CA ASP A 771 -9.90 -7.48 3.39
C ASP A 771 -9.03 -7.86 2.17
N LYS A 772 -8.21 -8.93 2.25
CA LYS A 772 -7.45 -9.46 1.10
C LYS A 772 -8.27 -10.39 0.23
N TYR A 773 -9.00 -11.30 0.85
CA TYR A 773 -9.87 -12.25 0.17
C TYR A 773 -11.32 -11.85 0.43
N HIS A 774 -11.64 -10.63 0.02
CA HIS A 774 -12.90 -10.00 0.36
C HIS A 774 -14.06 -10.47 -0.53
N GLY A 775 -13.78 -11.15 -1.65
CA GLY A 775 -14.80 -11.62 -2.59
C GLY A 775 -15.78 -10.52 -3.04
N HIS A 776 -15.30 -9.27 -3.07
CA HIS A 776 -16.06 -8.02 -3.19
C HIS A 776 -17.31 -7.88 -2.29
N GLY A 777 -17.35 -8.60 -1.17
CA GLY A 777 -18.45 -8.61 -0.22
C GLY A 777 -19.71 -9.35 -0.68
N ILE A 778 -19.70 -9.98 -1.86
CA ILE A 778 -20.88 -10.62 -2.47
C ILE A 778 -20.71 -12.11 -2.76
N ALA A 779 -19.48 -12.66 -2.73
CA ALA A 779 -19.16 -14.02 -3.18
C ALA A 779 -20.14 -15.08 -2.67
N LEU A 780 -20.38 -15.16 -1.36
CA LEU A 780 -21.16 -16.24 -0.72
C LEU A 780 -22.58 -16.48 -1.27
N THR A 781 -23.11 -15.53 -2.02
CA THR A 781 -24.48 -15.58 -2.58
C THR A 781 -24.52 -15.13 -4.04
N ASP A 782 -23.37 -14.96 -4.70
CA ASP A 782 -23.29 -14.52 -6.09
C ASP A 782 -23.53 -15.66 -7.11
N GLY A 783 -23.84 -16.87 -6.65
CA GLY A 783 -24.10 -18.03 -7.48
C GLY A 783 -22.90 -18.47 -8.32
N LEU A 784 -21.67 -18.11 -7.93
CA LEU A 784 -20.43 -18.42 -8.65
C LEU A 784 -19.54 -19.31 -7.81
N LYS A 785 -19.28 -20.51 -8.33
CA LYS A 785 -18.30 -21.42 -7.77
C LYS A 785 -16.98 -21.27 -8.49
N SER A 786 -15.92 -20.90 -7.81
CA SER A 786 -14.63 -20.66 -8.44
C SER A 786 -13.87 -21.97 -8.72
N SER A 787 -12.79 -21.86 -9.48
CA SER A 787 -11.82 -22.94 -9.65
C SER A 787 -10.81 -22.95 -8.49
N THR A 788 -9.76 -23.75 -8.61
CA THR A 788 -8.67 -23.75 -7.63
C THR A 788 -7.78 -22.50 -7.69
N ASN A 789 -7.98 -21.62 -8.69
CA ASN A 789 -7.34 -20.32 -8.72
C ASN A 789 -8.01 -19.40 -7.69
N TRP A 790 -7.30 -19.12 -6.60
CA TRP A 790 -7.81 -18.28 -5.53
C TRP A 790 -7.39 -16.81 -5.64
N HIS A 791 -6.53 -16.46 -6.60
CA HIS A 791 -6.14 -15.08 -6.90
C HIS A 791 -7.24 -14.28 -7.62
N ASN A 792 -8.29 -14.96 -8.08
CA ASN A 792 -9.32 -14.41 -8.97
C ASN A 792 -10.44 -13.64 -8.28
N GLN A 793 -10.24 -13.31 -7.00
CA GLN A 793 -11.16 -12.52 -6.17
C GLN A 793 -12.58 -13.11 -6.05
N LEU A 794 -12.85 -14.35 -6.48
CA LEU A 794 -14.15 -15.02 -6.34
C LEU A 794 -14.36 -15.67 -4.97
N TRP A 795 -13.30 -15.84 -4.21
CA TRP A 795 -13.37 -16.45 -2.88
C TRP A 795 -13.51 -15.38 -1.80
N GLN A 796 -14.30 -15.67 -0.76
CA GLN A 796 -14.16 -15.02 0.53
C GLN A 796 -13.35 -15.88 1.48
N GLY A 797 -12.37 -15.26 2.13
CA GLY A 797 -11.45 -15.94 3.03
C GLY A 797 -11.67 -15.53 4.49
N TRP A 798 -11.70 -16.52 5.37
CA TRP A 798 -11.56 -16.33 6.81
C TRP A 798 -10.32 -17.09 7.26
N THR A 799 -9.43 -16.41 7.97
CA THR A 799 -8.23 -17.02 8.55
C THR A 799 -8.33 -17.00 10.06
N GLY A 800 -7.97 -18.10 10.70
CA GLY A 800 -7.83 -18.21 12.16
C GLY A 800 -9.13 -18.12 12.97
N GLN A 801 -10.24 -17.71 12.35
CA GLN A 801 -11.55 -17.58 12.98
C GLN A 801 -12.61 -18.29 12.15
N PRO A 802 -13.70 -18.76 12.77
CA PRO A 802 -14.79 -19.35 12.02
C PRO A 802 -15.40 -18.33 11.07
N MET A 803 -15.81 -18.80 9.90
CA MET A 803 -16.76 -18.07 9.08
C MET A 803 -18.12 -18.12 9.79
N GLU A 804 -18.61 -16.98 10.30
CA GLU A 804 -19.95 -16.86 10.85
C GLU A 804 -20.77 -15.83 10.08
N VAL A 805 -21.77 -16.31 9.35
CA VAL A 805 -22.64 -15.44 8.54
C VAL A 805 -24.10 -15.82 8.68
N ILE A 806 -24.98 -14.84 8.46
CA ILE A 806 -26.42 -15.00 8.41
C ILE A 806 -26.92 -14.57 7.03
N ILE A 807 -27.60 -15.46 6.31
CA ILE A 807 -28.31 -15.16 5.07
C ILE A 807 -29.78 -14.91 5.38
N ASP A 808 -30.34 -13.79 4.90
CA ASP A 808 -31.78 -13.54 4.90
C ASP A 808 -32.39 -13.86 3.53
N LEU A 809 -33.20 -14.92 3.44
CA LEU A 809 -33.90 -15.32 2.21
C LEU A 809 -34.97 -14.30 1.74
N GLY A 810 -35.25 -13.29 2.57
CA GLY A 810 -36.21 -12.21 2.34
C GLY A 810 -37.66 -12.59 2.64
N LYS A 811 -38.02 -13.86 2.49
CA LYS A 811 -39.33 -14.40 2.87
C LYS A 811 -39.20 -15.82 3.41
N LYS A 812 -40.25 -16.27 4.11
CA LYS A 812 -40.33 -17.64 4.64
C LYS A 812 -40.45 -18.64 3.50
N GLN A 813 -39.44 -19.47 3.31
CA GLN A 813 -39.38 -20.49 2.27
C GLN A 813 -39.18 -21.87 2.88
N LYS A 814 -39.63 -22.88 2.14
CA LYS A 814 -39.40 -24.28 2.52
C LYS A 814 -37.97 -24.61 2.10
N VAL A 815 -37.11 -24.88 3.07
CA VAL A 815 -35.71 -25.27 2.87
C VAL A 815 -35.56 -26.69 3.37
N SER A 816 -34.87 -27.52 2.59
CA SER A 816 -34.60 -28.91 2.89
C SER A 816 -33.14 -29.29 2.71
N GLN A 817 -32.31 -28.41 2.13
CA GLN A 817 -30.90 -28.65 1.96
C GLN A 817 -30.09 -27.33 2.05
N ILE A 818 -28.90 -27.42 2.64
CA ILE A 818 -27.91 -26.34 2.65
C ILE A 818 -26.55 -26.94 2.30
N THR A 819 -25.78 -26.25 1.46
CA THR A 819 -24.45 -26.64 1.01
C THR A 819 -23.48 -25.47 1.16
N LEU A 820 -22.29 -25.74 1.68
CA LEU A 820 -21.16 -24.82 1.69
C LEU A 820 -20.15 -25.27 0.63
N SER A 821 -19.81 -24.41 -0.33
CA SER A 821 -18.76 -24.70 -1.30
C SER A 821 -17.45 -24.08 -0.88
N THR A 822 -16.38 -24.86 -1.02
CA THR A 822 -15.10 -24.57 -0.39
C THR A 822 -13.95 -24.94 -1.30
N LEU A 823 -12.84 -24.23 -1.16
CA LEU A 823 -11.57 -24.60 -1.77
C LEU A 823 -10.72 -25.37 -0.77
N ALA A 824 -9.93 -26.31 -1.27
CA ALA A 824 -8.73 -26.75 -0.61
C ALA A 824 -7.57 -26.73 -1.60
N ASP A 825 -6.80 -25.65 -1.60
CA ASP A 825 -5.44 -25.65 -2.13
C ASP A 825 -4.52 -25.74 -0.93
N GLN A 826 -4.29 -26.98 -0.48
CA GLN A 826 -3.67 -27.20 0.80
C GLN A 826 -2.29 -26.57 0.84
N GLY A 827 -1.52 -26.62 -0.27
CA GLY A 827 -0.20 -25.97 -0.38
C GLY A 827 -0.24 -24.44 -0.23
N SER A 828 -1.36 -23.82 -0.60
CA SER A 828 -1.67 -22.40 -0.35
C SER A 828 -2.57 -22.22 0.87
N TRP A 829 -2.66 -23.25 1.72
CA TRP A 829 -3.28 -23.24 3.05
C TRP A 829 -4.76 -23.12 3.17
N ILE A 830 -5.37 -23.22 2.01
CA ILE A 830 -6.79 -23.21 1.90
C ILE A 830 -7.20 -24.66 2.18
N PHE A 831 -7.96 -24.85 3.25
CA PHE A 831 -8.43 -26.17 3.67
C PHE A 831 -9.93 -26.18 3.73
N PHE A 832 -10.47 -27.38 3.57
CA PHE A 832 -11.86 -27.59 3.91
C PHE A 832 -12.07 -27.28 5.40
N PRO A 833 -13.21 -26.68 5.79
CA PRO A 833 -13.53 -26.49 7.20
C PRO A 833 -13.63 -27.85 7.90
N LYS A 834 -13.03 -28.01 9.08
CA LYS A 834 -13.16 -29.28 9.83
C LYS A 834 -14.60 -29.57 10.23
N LYS A 835 -15.37 -28.51 10.44
CA LYS A 835 -16.72 -28.59 10.95
C LYS A 835 -17.55 -27.49 10.34
N ILE A 836 -18.72 -27.85 9.83
CA ILE A 836 -19.66 -26.93 9.24
C ILE A 836 -21.00 -27.13 9.94
N GLN A 837 -21.50 -26.08 10.57
CA GLN A 837 -22.77 -26.09 11.26
C GLN A 837 -23.76 -25.20 10.51
N PHE A 838 -24.95 -25.75 10.27
CA PHE A 838 -26.06 -25.03 9.66
C PHE A 838 -27.16 -24.83 10.69
N PHE A 839 -27.61 -23.60 10.83
CA PHE A 839 -28.72 -23.22 11.69
C PHE A 839 -29.77 -22.50 10.86
N VAL A 840 -31.03 -22.65 11.25
CA VAL A 840 -32.15 -21.97 10.61
C VAL A 840 -32.98 -21.21 11.63
N SER A 841 -33.59 -20.11 11.21
CA SER A 841 -34.50 -19.31 12.03
C SER A 841 -35.70 -18.81 11.22
N PHE A 842 -36.83 -18.69 11.93
CA PHE A 842 -38.07 -18.11 11.40
C PHE A 842 -38.15 -16.59 11.63
N ASN A 843 -37.55 -16.09 12.71
CA ASN A 843 -37.70 -14.72 13.21
C ASN A 843 -36.38 -13.92 13.22
N GLY A 844 -35.23 -14.58 13.03
CA GLY A 844 -33.92 -13.93 12.99
C GLY A 844 -33.26 -13.76 14.36
N THR A 845 -33.92 -14.18 15.45
CA THR A 845 -33.40 -14.14 16.81
C THR A 845 -33.19 -15.55 17.37
N ASP A 846 -34.15 -16.46 17.13
CA ASP A 846 -34.10 -17.84 17.64
C ASP A 846 -33.57 -18.77 16.54
N TYR A 847 -32.31 -19.21 16.67
CA TYR A 847 -31.66 -20.11 15.72
C TYR A 847 -31.63 -21.55 16.24
N HIS A 848 -32.04 -22.49 15.38
CA HIS A 848 -32.00 -23.92 15.66
C HIS A 848 -31.00 -24.61 14.73
N GLN A 849 -30.07 -25.39 15.31
CA GLN A 849 -29.13 -26.17 14.52
C GLN A 849 -29.86 -27.29 13.78
N VAL A 850 -29.71 -27.35 12.46
CA VAL A 850 -30.27 -28.41 11.60
C VAL A 850 -29.22 -29.41 11.13
N SER A 851 -27.93 -29.05 11.23
CA SER A 851 -26.83 -29.91 10.83
C SER A 851 -25.51 -29.55 11.49
N GLU A 852 -24.66 -30.56 11.63
CA GLU A 852 -23.23 -30.44 11.81
C GLU A 852 -22.54 -31.48 10.91
N ILE A 853 -21.72 -31.03 9.97
CA ILE A 853 -20.88 -31.87 9.12
C ILE A 853 -19.46 -31.80 9.68
N LYS A 854 -18.89 -32.95 10.01
CA LYS A 854 -17.46 -33.08 10.30
C LYS A 854 -16.73 -33.54 9.05
N VAL A 855 -15.65 -32.85 8.72
CA VAL A 855 -14.87 -33.10 7.52
C VAL A 855 -13.49 -33.57 7.94
N SER A 856 -13.00 -34.65 7.33
CA SER A 856 -11.59 -35.04 7.39
C SER A 856 -10.73 -34.12 6.52
N ALA A 857 -10.81 -32.82 6.79
CA ALA A 857 -10.12 -31.77 6.05
C ALA A 857 -8.60 -31.94 6.13
N GLU A 858 -8.15 -32.70 7.12
CA GLU A 858 -6.76 -33.03 7.37
C GLU A 858 -6.17 -34.10 6.43
N ARG A 859 -6.96 -34.70 5.53
CA ARG A 859 -6.44 -35.69 4.59
C ARG A 859 -5.66 -35.01 3.47
N LYS A 860 -4.48 -35.55 3.11
CA LYS A 860 -3.66 -35.08 1.98
C LYS A 860 -4.44 -35.21 0.69
N LEU A 861 -4.52 -34.10 -0.03
CA LEU A 861 -4.99 -34.06 -1.38
C LEU A 861 -3.76 -34.06 -2.30
N ALA A 862 -3.86 -34.77 -3.43
CA ALA A 862 -2.77 -34.84 -4.39
C ALA A 862 -2.53 -33.50 -5.11
N GLN A 863 -3.59 -32.69 -5.21
CA GLN A 863 -3.61 -31.38 -5.85
C GLN A 863 -4.73 -30.54 -5.24
N ALA A 864 -4.68 -29.23 -5.47
CA ALA A 864 -5.77 -28.33 -5.13
C ALA A 864 -7.09 -28.83 -5.71
N GLN A 865 -8.16 -28.74 -4.94
CA GLN A 865 -9.51 -29.06 -5.42
C GLN A 865 -10.56 -28.29 -4.64
N THR A 866 -11.70 -28.03 -5.28
CA THR A 866 -12.89 -27.52 -4.61
C THR A 866 -13.77 -28.68 -4.12
N LYS A 867 -14.57 -28.46 -3.07
CA LYS A 867 -15.51 -29.46 -2.56
C LYS A 867 -16.73 -28.80 -1.93
N ASP A 868 -17.87 -29.46 -2.12
CA ASP A 868 -19.15 -29.08 -1.57
C ASP A 868 -19.50 -29.94 -0.35
N PHE A 869 -19.93 -29.28 0.72
CA PHE A 869 -20.41 -29.92 1.94
C PHE A 869 -21.90 -29.68 2.12
N THR A 870 -22.68 -30.72 1.83
CA THR A 870 -24.13 -30.66 1.74
C THR A 870 -24.81 -31.40 2.89
N ASN A 871 -25.86 -30.81 3.45
CA ASN A 871 -26.74 -31.51 4.38
C ASN A 871 -28.22 -31.36 4.00
N SER A 872 -28.93 -32.48 3.93
CA SER A 872 -30.37 -32.53 3.73
C SER A 872 -31.12 -32.86 5.02
N PHE A 873 -32.29 -32.26 5.21
CA PHE A 873 -33.14 -32.45 6.38
C PHE A 873 -34.63 -32.38 5.99
N LEU A 874 -35.52 -32.80 6.90
CA LEU A 874 -36.96 -32.69 6.68
C LEU A 874 -37.32 -31.23 6.37
N PRO A 875 -38.10 -30.93 5.32
CA PRO A 875 -38.28 -29.55 4.91
C PRO A 875 -38.86 -28.65 6.00
N LEU A 876 -38.16 -27.57 6.33
CA LEU A 876 -38.55 -26.58 7.33
C LEU A 876 -38.90 -25.26 6.66
N LYS A 877 -39.88 -24.54 7.21
CA LYS A 877 -40.25 -23.21 6.74
C LYS A 877 -39.47 -22.15 7.50
N VAL A 878 -38.46 -21.56 6.86
CA VAL A 878 -37.44 -20.70 7.50
C VAL A 878 -37.21 -19.43 6.67
N ARG A 879 -36.61 -18.40 7.27
CA ARG A 879 -36.22 -17.15 6.57
C ARG A 879 -34.73 -16.88 6.68
N TYR A 880 -34.13 -17.14 7.84
CA TYR A 880 -32.72 -16.86 8.10
C TYR A 880 -31.94 -18.17 8.18
N ILE A 881 -30.73 -18.17 7.62
CA ILE A 881 -29.80 -19.28 7.66
C ILE A 881 -28.50 -18.77 8.26
N LYS A 882 -28.11 -19.29 9.42
CA LYS A 882 -26.77 -19.03 9.98
C LYS A 882 -25.86 -20.20 9.61
N VAL A 883 -24.70 -19.88 9.07
CA VAL A 883 -23.67 -20.87 8.74
C VAL A 883 -22.43 -20.56 9.55
N VAL A 884 -21.90 -21.59 10.21
CA VAL A 884 -20.65 -21.53 10.96
C VAL A 884 -19.71 -22.56 10.38
N ALA A 885 -18.67 -22.12 9.67
CA ALA A 885 -17.61 -23.00 9.18
C ALA A 885 -16.38 -22.80 10.06
N ALA A 886 -16.02 -23.83 10.81
CA ALA A 886 -14.84 -23.81 11.66
C ALA A 886 -13.63 -24.32 10.87
N PRO A 887 -12.52 -23.57 10.87
CA PRO A 887 -11.30 -24.00 10.20
C PRO A 887 -10.79 -25.29 10.85
N ILE A 888 -9.99 -26.09 10.15
CA ILE A 888 -9.19 -27.07 10.90
C ILE A 888 -8.37 -26.33 11.93
N ASP A 889 -8.28 -26.91 13.14
CA ASP A 889 -7.48 -26.29 14.18
C ASP A 889 -6.06 -26.19 13.66
N VAL A 890 -5.51 -27.27 13.14
CA VAL A 890 -4.12 -27.30 12.70
C VAL A 890 -4.04 -27.96 11.34
N LEU A 891 -3.22 -27.44 10.41
CA LEU A 891 -3.01 -28.20 9.18
C LEU A 891 -2.27 -29.53 9.47
N PRO A 892 -2.31 -30.53 8.59
CA PRO A 892 -1.89 -31.90 8.92
C PRO A 892 -0.39 -32.12 8.80
N GLU A 893 0.13 -33.17 9.41
CA GLU A 893 1.56 -33.59 9.36
C GLU A 893 2.17 -33.61 7.96
N TRP A 894 1.43 -34.08 6.97
CA TRP A 894 1.96 -34.24 5.61
C TRP A 894 2.02 -32.91 4.84
N HIS A 895 1.39 -31.85 5.35
CA HIS A 895 1.36 -30.53 4.74
C HIS A 895 2.71 -29.86 4.94
N SER A 896 3.23 -29.14 3.93
CA SER A 896 4.58 -28.55 3.96
C SER A 896 4.82 -27.64 5.15
N ALA A 897 3.71 -27.17 5.66
CA ALA A 897 3.65 -26.15 6.64
C ALA A 897 3.07 -26.68 7.95
N SER A 898 2.80 -28.00 8.04
CA SER A 898 2.00 -28.73 9.02
C SER A 898 1.73 -28.03 10.34
N GLY A 899 0.56 -28.34 10.92
CA GLY A 899 0.31 -28.41 12.34
C GLY A 899 0.00 -27.10 13.04
N ASN A 900 -0.60 -26.23 12.27
CA ASN A 900 -0.41 -24.83 12.40
C ASN A 900 -1.86 -24.20 12.13
N LYS A 901 -2.60 -23.65 13.13
CA LYS A 901 -3.76 -22.71 13.12
C LYS A 901 -3.56 -21.40 12.34
N GLY A 902 -3.81 -21.48 11.05
CA GLY A 902 -4.10 -20.34 10.19
C GLY A 902 -4.84 -20.82 8.95
N ALA A 903 -5.53 -21.95 9.08
CA ALA A 903 -6.18 -22.61 7.96
C ALA A 903 -7.21 -21.67 7.36
N TRP A 904 -6.94 -21.26 6.13
CA TRP A 904 -7.84 -20.43 5.38
C TRP A 904 -9.08 -21.27 5.06
N ILE A 905 -10.24 -20.79 5.51
CA ILE A 905 -11.50 -21.21 4.94
C ILE A 905 -11.80 -20.28 3.79
N PHE A 906 -11.76 -20.83 2.59
CA PHE A 906 -12.23 -20.12 1.41
C PHE A 906 -13.58 -20.67 1.05
N VAL A 907 -14.56 -19.78 1.01
CA VAL A 907 -15.92 -20.06 0.58
C VAL A 907 -16.21 -19.14 -0.59
N ASP A 908 -16.57 -19.73 -1.70
CA ASP A 908 -17.09 -19.02 -2.86
C ASP A 908 -18.61 -18.92 -2.75
N GLU A 909 -19.33 -19.98 -2.36
CA GLU A 909 -20.81 -19.98 -2.36
C GLU A 909 -21.49 -20.74 -1.19
N ILE A 910 -22.64 -20.24 -0.72
CA ILE A 910 -23.58 -20.93 0.19
C ILE A 910 -24.89 -21.22 -0.55
N ILE A 911 -25.11 -22.48 -0.89
CA ILE A 911 -26.22 -22.95 -1.72
C ILE A 911 -27.36 -23.46 -0.82
N VAL A 912 -28.61 -23.08 -1.10
CA VAL A 912 -29.80 -23.38 -0.27
C VAL A 912 -30.95 -23.86 -1.14
N GLU A 913 -31.52 -25.03 -0.85
CA GLU A 913 -32.60 -25.65 -1.67
C GLU A 913 -33.83 -26.07 -0.87
#